data_AF-A0A7K1J2B1-F1
#
_entry.id   AF-A0A7K1J2B1-F1
#
_cell.length_a   1.000
_cell.length_b   1.000
_cell.length_c   1.000
_cell.angle_alpha   90.00
_cell.angle_beta   90.00
_cell.angle_gamma   90.00
#
_symmetry.space_group_name_H-M   'P 1'
#
loop_
_entity.id
_entity.type
_entity.pdbx_description
1 polymer ?
#
loop_
_entity_poly.entity_id
_entity_poly.type
_entity_poly.pdbx_seq_one_letter_code
_entity_poly.pdbx_strand_id
1 'polypeptide(L)'
;MSNHALRKLCKTEYMHFLRMRQWKDLVSQLRELCRELKFKVGDPLPLSRPPREIRELPINQQAAHSLACSWDAQGIHTSMLAGLLSMMGMQVVHEPKASDFAGLKGAARARAMKRAQKMAKNDYQGARGTHFAIFPASVVSKTTPSWVMSTELMQTSRLWARYCAQIDPAWAEPLAGNLTRVTYANPHWSASRGSAVAESKVLLYGLPIVEGRHVQWGRINPLEARDFLIRQGLVEGEIQQRFAHDEFIDANRAIIEEASDESNRTRQVAQTVSDEDLYDFYNGVIPNTVTNVAELAKWWKDEFAKQPDLLTFDPANVDRLIDQQSVSMSDFPDHWITLGSDERVIELRLSYIYDTNDVSDGVSIHIPLSALSRISAPEFTWNVPGLRHELIVAMIKALPKSLRVQFVPAPDTAVKIEDWIDAHFPDSPGSGDLEHPAEAPDDGVWPDFAHVFTQAAIAVVGAQIHPEVLDGLMEKLPPYLRLTYVIERPKPKPRKAPRHRSYADSVVVLASGKSLVELQRKFAQQAQDSARKIVHKKAQQAASKGQVVAEADLLRKAGATRESREQMLWRGALDRLRLPADRISSRWLGTEALMLAAAPYSTTKDLVEDMQLQTVKRLLPNIAKLHDDEELSLAVDGVKEIYEDAVYDVAKDTINVLRDYAQVDKAVSGKADLPMLSVLQSVREHIATLVYPGFIGKTPADAFRRLPTYLQADLMRINKAKTDKNRDVRWAWQADEAKQIVDKALDKAKQEPAGAKHDELEAKAQHARWMLEEFYVSLWAQELGTPYPVSVQRIQKALR
;
A
#
# COMPACT_ATOMS: atom_id res chain seq x y z
N MET A 1 44.46 -58.10 48.95
CA MET A 1 45.57 -57.11 49.09
C MET A 1 45.93 -56.99 50.56
N SER A 2 47.22 -57.05 50.93
CA SER A 2 47.67 -56.92 52.32
C SER A 2 47.52 -55.49 52.85
N ASN A 3 47.41 -55.30 54.16
CA ASN A 3 47.30 -53.95 54.78
C ASN A 3 48.50 -53.05 54.44
N HIS A 4 49.70 -53.64 54.29
CA HIS A 4 50.91 -52.92 53.86
C HIS A 4 50.79 -52.42 52.41
N ALA A 5 50.32 -53.28 51.49
CA ALA A 5 50.10 -52.91 50.10
C ALA A 5 49.00 -51.84 49.95
N LEU A 6 47.91 -51.95 50.73
CA LEU A 6 46.84 -50.94 50.77
C LEU A 6 47.35 -49.58 51.26
N ARG A 7 48.20 -49.57 52.31
CA ARG A 7 48.78 -48.34 52.85
C ARG A 7 49.70 -47.66 51.84
N LYS A 8 50.50 -48.43 51.10
CA LYS A 8 51.36 -47.92 50.01
C LYS A 8 50.52 -47.31 48.88
N LEU A 9 49.47 -48.02 48.44
CA LEU A 9 48.56 -47.54 47.40
C LEU A 9 47.82 -46.26 47.83
N CYS A 10 47.29 -46.21 49.07
CA CYS A 10 46.65 -45.02 49.60
C CYS A 10 47.60 -43.82 49.63
N LYS A 11 48.88 -44.02 49.97
CA LYS A 11 49.89 -42.96 49.95
C LYS A 11 50.17 -42.47 48.52
N THR A 12 50.24 -43.39 47.55
CA THR A 12 50.45 -43.06 46.13
C THR A 12 49.26 -42.29 45.52
N GLU A 13 48.04 -42.67 45.87
CA GLU A 13 46.79 -42.06 45.34
C GLU A 13 46.26 -40.92 46.23
N TYR A 14 47.06 -40.42 47.18
CA TYR A 14 46.68 -39.35 48.11
C TYR A 14 45.39 -39.62 48.92
N MET A 15 45.08 -40.89 49.21
CA MET A 15 43.94 -41.32 50.01
C MET A 15 44.31 -41.57 51.48
N HIS A 16 43.37 -41.33 52.39
CA HIS A 16 43.58 -41.58 53.82
C HIS A 16 43.37 -43.07 54.16
N PHE A 17 44.44 -43.76 54.55
CA PHE A 17 44.42 -45.21 54.82
C PHE A 17 43.32 -45.66 55.80
N LEU A 18 43.14 -44.97 56.95
CA LEU A 18 42.10 -45.37 57.91
C LEU A 18 40.68 -45.20 57.35
N ARG A 19 40.45 -44.22 56.47
CA ARG A 19 39.12 -44.00 55.88
C ARG A 19 38.79 -45.09 54.86
N MET A 20 39.76 -45.51 54.06
CA MET A 20 39.60 -46.61 53.12
C MET A 20 39.33 -47.95 53.82
N ARG A 21 39.98 -48.18 54.98
CA ARG A 21 39.69 -49.35 55.81
C ARG A 21 38.26 -49.30 56.37
N GLN A 22 37.87 -48.18 57.00
CA GLN A 22 36.52 -47.98 57.52
C GLN A 22 35.45 -48.16 56.43
N TRP A 23 35.68 -47.63 55.24
CA TRP A 23 34.79 -47.82 54.10
C TRP A 23 34.64 -49.29 53.72
N LYS A 24 35.75 -50.04 53.64
CA LYS A 24 35.71 -51.48 53.34
C LYS A 24 34.93 -52.28 54.39
N ASP A 25 35.14 -51.96 55.66
CA ASP A 25 34.45 -52.61 56.77
C ASP A 25 32.94 -52.31 56.70
N LEU A 26 32.57 -51.03 56.49
CA LEU A 26 31.17 -50.60 56.33
C LEU A 26 30.47 -51.25 55.13
N VAL A 27 31.14 -51.31 53.96
CA VAL A 27 30.58 -51.98 52.77
C VAL A 27 30.36 -53.47 53.03
N SER A 28 31.25 -54.12 53.79
CA SER A 28 31.10 -55.53 54.14
C SER A 28 29.89 -55.74 55.05
N GLN A 29 29.75 -54.91 56.09
CA GLN A 29 28.60 -54.92 57.00
C GLN A 29 27.27 -54.67 56.26
N LEU A 30 27.23 -53.67 55.36
CA LEU A 30 26.02 -53.39 54.57
C LEU A 30 25.66 -54.55 53.65
N ARG A 31 26.65 -55.23 53.04
CA ARG A 31 26.40 -56.42 52.20
C ARG A 31 25.86 -57.59 53.02
N GLU A 32 26.35 -57.78 54.24
CA GLU A 32 25.84 -58.81 55.16
C GLU A 32 24.39 -58.50 55.56
N LEU A 33 24.11 -57.26 55.96
CA LEU A 33 22.74 -56.81 56.26
C LEU A 33 21.79 -56.99 55.07
N CYS A 34 22.21 -56.61 53.87
CA CYS A 34 21.41 -56.85 52.67
C CYS A 34 21.13 -58.34 52.45
N ARG A 35 22.10 -59.22 52.73
CA ARG A 35 21.93 -60.67 52.61
C ARG A 35 20.94 -61.21 53.65
N GLU A 36 21.01 -60.72 54.90
CA GLU A 36 20.05 -61.04 55.97
C GLU A 36 18.62 -60.61 55.59
N LEU A 37 18.48 -59.42 54.98
CA LEU A 37 17.21 -58.90 54.45
C LEU A 37 16.78 -59.57 53.13
N LYS A 38 17.49 -60.60 52.66
CA LYS A 38 17.24 -61.34 51.41
C LYS A 38 17.31 -60.48 50.14
N PHE A 39 17.99 -59.33 50.19
CA PHE A 39 18.30 -58.57 48.98
C PHE A 39 19.41 -59.24 48.18
N LYS A 40 19.20 -59.35 46.86
CA LYS A 40 20.21 -59.83 45.92
C LYS A 40 21.13 -58.66 45.54
N VAL A 41 22.25 -58.52 46.24
CA VAL A 41 23.28 -57.52 45.91
C VAL A 41 24.22 -58.12 44.89
N GLY A 42 24.28 -57.54 43.69
CA GLY A 42 25.23 -57.93 42.65
C GLY A 42 26.67 -57.52 42.98
N ASP A 43 27.63 -58.04 42.20
CA ASP A 43 29.01 -57.59 42.27
C ASP A 43 29.22 -56.25 41.53
N PRO A 44 30.06 -55.35 42.03
CA PRO A 44 30.34 -54.08 41.38
C PRO A 44 31.19 -54.32 40.13
N LEU A 45 30.51 -54.44 39.00
CA LEU A 45 31.11 -54.57 37.69
C LEU A 45 31.07 -53.21 36.97
N PRO A 46 32.23 -52.60 36.68
CA PRO A 46 32.28 -51.39 35.88
C PRO A 46 31.94 -51.69 34.42
N LEU A 47 31.45 -50.67 33.72
CA LEU A 47 31.11 -50.72 32.29
C LEU A 47 32.37 -50.96 31.44
N SER A 48 33.49 -50.34 31.82
CA SER A 48 34.79 -50.58 31.20
C SER A 48 35.89 -50.54 32.24
N ARG A 49 36.91 -51.37 32.04
CA ARG A 49 38.13 -51.43 32.85
C ARG A 49 39.34 -51.15 31.97
N PRO A 50 40.40 -50.55 32.52
CA PRO A 50 41.67 -50.42 31.80
C PRO A 50 42.18 -51.80 31.33
N PRO A 51 42.86 -51.84 30.17
CA PRO A 51 43.48 -53.06 29.63
C PRO A 51 44.38 -53.76 30.65
N ARG A 52 44.53 -55.08 30.50
CA ARG A 52 45.25 -55.91 31.47
C ARG A 52 46.72 -55.50 31.58
N GLU A 53 47.32 -55.08 30.46
CA GLU A 53 48.72 -54.66 30.39
C GLU A 53 48.99 -53.48 31.33
N ILE A 54 48.05 -52.53 31.44
CA ILE A 54 48.16 -51.37 32.32
C ILE A 54 47.98 -51.77 33.80
N ARG A 55 47.07 -52.71 34.06
CA ARG A 55 46.72 -53.17 35.42
C ARG A 55 47.82 -53.99 36.08
N GLU A 56 48.65 -54.66 35.30
CA GLU A 56 49.75 -55.51 35.77
C GLU A 56 51.09 -54.76 35.89
N LEU A 57 51.18 -53.50 35.43
CA LEU A 57 52.38 -52.69 35.58
C LEU A 57 52.78 -52.53 37.06
N PRO A 58 54.09 -52.49 37.39
CA PRO A 58 54.56 -52.10 38.72
C PRO A 58 54.01 -50.72 39.15
N ILE A 59 53.70 -50.55 40.44
CA ILE A 59 53.04 -49.34 40.99
C ILE A 59 53.78 -48.03 40.68
N ASN A 60 55.08 -48.09 40.45
CA ASN A 60 55.95 -46.96 40.10
C ASN A 60 55.97 -46.64 38.59
N GLN A 61 55.41 -47.51 37.75
CA GLN A 61 55.27 -47.35 36.30
C GLN A 61 53.82 -47.09 35.88
N GLN A 62 52.87 -47.21 36.79
CA GLN A 62 51.47 -46.83 36.57
C GLN A 62 51.34 -45.30 36.63
N ALA A 63 50.91 -44.68 35.53
CA ALA A 63 50.54 -43.27 35.54
C ALA A 63 49.36 -43.03 36.49
N ALA A 64 49.28 -41.84 37.10
CA ALA A 64 48.15 -41.47 37.94
C ALA A 64 46.83 -41.65 37.17
N HIS A 65 45.81 -42.20 37.84
CA HIS A 65 44.48 -42.51 37.27
C HIS A 65 44.44 -43.57 36.17
N SER A 66 45.55 -44.23 35.82
CA SER A 66 45.60 -45.29 34.80
C SER A 66 44.75 -46.53 35.13
N LEU A 67 44.35 -46.69 36.40
CA LEU A 67 43.48 -47.77 36.88
C LEU A 67 41.99 -47.39 36.98
N ALA A 68 41.60 -46.20 36.52
CA ALA A 68 40.23 -45.73 36.60
C ALA A 68 39.28 -46.57 35.74
N CYS A 69 38.20 -47.07 36.34
CA CYS A 69 37.13 -47.77 35.64
C CYS A 69 35.98 -46.80 35.31
N SER A 70 35.24 -47.06 34.23
CA SER A 70 33.97 -46.36 33.97
C SER A 70 32.82 -47.11 34.63
N TRP A 71 31.88 -46.36 35.21
CA TRP A 71 30.73 -46.90 35.92
C TRP A 71 29.44 -46.38 35.29
N ASP A 72 28.31 -47.07 35.51
CA ASP A 72 26.99 -46.59 35.12
C ASP A 72 26.59 -45.37 35.97
N ALA A 73 27.06 -44.20 35.55
CA ALA A 73 26.84 -42.95 36.27
C ALA A 73 25.35 -42.60 36.35
N GLN A 74 24.57 -42.87 35.30
CA GLN A 74 23.13 -42.60 35.30
C GLN A 74 22.42 -43.51 36.31
N GLY A 75 22.59 -44.82 36.24
CA GLY A 75 21.96 -45.75 37.18
C GLY A 75 22.34 -45.48 38.64
N ILE A 76 23.62 -45.18 38.89
CA ILE A 76 24.10 -44.79 40.24
C ILE A 76 23.44 -43.48 40.69
N HIS A 77 23.44 -42.44 39.85
CA HIS A 77 22.86 -41.15 40.22
C HIS A 77 21.35 -41.22 40.40
N THR A 78 20.60 -41.88 39.52
CA THR A 78 19.15 -42.08 39.66
C THR A 78 18.82 -42.87 40.94
N SER A 79 19.61 -43.89 41.28
CA SER A 79 19.43 -44.65 42.53
C SER A 79 19.68 -43.79 43.78
N MET A 80 20.70 -42.94 43.75
CA MET A 80 20.97 -41.98 44.83
C MET A 80 19.89 -40.89 44.90
N LEU A 81 19.41 -40.41 43.76
CA LEU A 81 18.42 -39.35 43.64
C LEU A 81 17.09 -39.72 44.32
N ALA A 82 16.72 -41.00 44.33
CA ALA A 82 15.54 -41.49 45.03
C ALA A 82 15.53 -41.12 46.54
N GLY A 83 16.71 -41.08 47.19
CA GLY A 83 16.86 -40.62 48.58
C GLY A 83 17.17 -39.12 48.72
N LEU A 84 17.40 -38.41 47.61
CA LEU A 84 17.93 -37.05 47.57
C LEU A 84 17.03 -36.08 46.78
N LEU A 85 15.76 -36.42 46.56
CA LEU A 85 14.80 -35.57 45.82
C LEU A 85 14.67 -34.15 46.41
N SER A 86 14.82 -33.99 47.73
CA SER A 86 14.82 -32.67 48.39
C SER A 86 16.18 -31.97 48.41
N MET A 87 17.23 -32.61 47.89
CA MET A 87 18.59 -32.07 47.82
C MET A 87 19.01 -31.80 46.35
N MET A 88 18.03 -31.63 45.48
CA MET A 88 18.24 -31.14 44.11
C MET A 88 18.41 -29.62 44.12
N GLY A 89 19.16 -29.11 43.14
CA GLY A 89 19.23 -27.68 42.84
C GLY A 89 19.29 -27.39 41.36
N MET A 90 18.56 -26.37 40.95
CA MET A 90 18.55 -25.76 39.63
C MET A 90 19.42 -24.51 39.67
N GLN A 91 20.33 -24.38 38.72
CA GLN A 91 21.17 -23.21 38.57
C GLN A 91 20.30 -21.99 38.23
N VAL A 92 20.55 -20.88 38.93
CA VAL A 92 19.93 -19.58 38.64
C VAL A 92 21.04 -18.65 38.19
N VAL A 93 20.99 -18.21 36.93
CA VAL A 93 22.00 -17.31 36.38
C VAL A 93 21.52 -15.87 36.54
N HIS A 94 22.14 -15.13 37.46
CA HIS A 94 21.92 -13.69 37.61
C HIS A 94 23.04 -12.92 36.92
N GLU A 95 22.71 -12.06 35.96
CA GLU A 95 23.70 -11.16 35.37
C GLU A 95 24.04 -10.02 36.35
N PRO A 96 25.30 -9.91 36.81
CA PRO A 96 25.68 -8.87 37.75
C PRO A 96 25.59 -7.49 37.06
N LYS A 97 24.79 -6.59 37.61
CA LYS A 97 24.54 -5.28 37.00
C LYS A 97 25.70 -4.33 37.28
N ALA A 98 25.93 -3.39 36.37
CA ALA A 98 26.97 -2.37 36.53
C ALA A 98 26.76 -1.48 37.77
N SER A 99 25.51 -1.35 38.23
CA SER A 99 25.09 -0.64 39.45
C SER A 99 25.64 -1.27 40.73
N ASP A 100 25.82 -2.60 40.76
CA ASP A 100 26.21 -3.34 41.96
C ASP A 100 27.67 -3.08 42.38
N PHE A 101 28.44 -2.44 41.50
CA PHE A 101 29.85 -2.09 41.69
C PHE A 101 30.13 -0.59 41.59
N ALA A 102 29.11 0.26 41.76
CA ALA A 102 29.22 1.72 41.60
C ALA A 102 30.28 2.37 42.51
N GLY A 103 30.57 1.77 43.67
CA GLY A 103 31.60 2.24 44.61
C GLY A 103 33.06 1.90 44.25
N LEU A 104 33.30 1.12 43.19
CA LEU A 104 34.64 0.68 42.77
C LEU A 104 35.05 1.39 41.47
N LYS A 105 36.31 1.81 41.35
CA LYS A 105 36.85 2.48 40.15
C LYS A 105 37.94 1.65 39.46
N GLY A 106 38.08 1.82 38.14
CA GLY A 106 39.18 1.26 37.34
C GLY A 106 39.35 -0.26 37.44
N ALA A 107 40.59 -0.72 37.62
CA ALA A 107 40.95 -2.14 37.65
C ALA A 107 40.28 -2.92 38.80
N ALA A 108 39.95 -2.27 39.91
CA ALA A 108 39.23 -2.90 41.03
C ALA A 108 37.79 -3.26 40.65
N ARG A 109 37.10 -2.37 39.92
CA ARG A 109 35.75 -2.63 39.38
C ARG A 109 35.78 -3.78 38.37
N ALA A 110 36.73 -3.77 37.45
CA ALA A 110 36.87 -4.83 36.45
C ALA A 110 37.15 -6.21 37.07
N ARG A 111 38.02 -6.28 38.10
CA ARG A 111 38.28 -7.53 38.83
C ARG A 111 37.07 -8.00 39.64
N ALA A 112 36.37 -7.09 40.29
CA ALA A 112 35.16 -7.41 41.06
C ALA A 112 34.03 -7.91 40.16
N MET A 113 33.81 -7.25 39.01
CA MET A 113 32.79 -7.65 38.03
C MET A 113 33.11 -8.99 37.38
N LYS A 114 34.38 -9.25 37.01
CA LYS A 114 34.82 -10.55 36.48
C LYS A 114 34.69 -11.67 37.53
N ARG A 115 34.96 -11.38 38.80
CA ARG A 115 34.75 -12.32 39.91
C ARG A 115 33.26 -12.60 40.14
N ALA A 116 32.42 -11.56 40.10
CA ALA A 116 30.98 -11.68 40.24
C ALA A 116 30.35 -12.47 39.08
N GLN A 117 30.75 -12.21 37.83
CA GLN A 117 30.32 -13.00 36.67
C GLN A 117 30.72 -14.47 36.78
N LYS A 118 31.92 -14.74 37.31
CA LYS A 118 32.38 -16.13 37.56
C LYS A 118 31.62 -16.80 38.70
N MET A 119 31.25 -16.05 39.74
CA MET A 119 30.50 -16.56 40.89
C MET A 119 29.00 -16.66 40.65
N ALA A 120 28.45 -15.88 39.71
CA ALA A 120 27.04 -15.86 39.33
C ALA A 120 26.56 -17.19 38.73
N LYS A 121 27.47 -17.96 38.12
CA LYS A 121 27.16 -19.33 37.67
C LYS A 121 27.10 -20.35 38.81
N ASN A 122 27.56 -19.99 40.01
CA ASN A 122 27.52 -20.86 41.18
C ASN A 122 26.45 -20.40 42.17
N ASP A 123 25.23 -20.27 41.66
CA ASP A 123 24.04 -19.95 42.44
C ASP A 123 22.91 -20.91 42.03
N TYR A 124 22.30 -21.56 43.02
CA TYR A 124 21.34 -22.63 42.82
C TYR A 124 20.13 -22.42 43.72
N GLN A 125 18.96 -22.57 43.13
CA GLN A 125 17.71 -22.72 43.83
C GLN A 125 17.47 -24.21 44.09
N GLY A 126 17.35 -24.58 45.36
CA GLY A 126 17.02 -25.92 45.82
C GLY A 126 15.55 -26.08 46.19
N ALA A 127 15.21 -27.30 46.59
CA ALA A 127 13.86 -27.63 47.04
C ALA A 127 13.38 -26.68 48.15
N ARG A 128 12.08 -26.35 48.13
CA ARG A 128 11.41 -25.49 49.12
C ARG A 128 12.00 -24.08 49.22
N GLY A 129 12.53 -23.56 48.10
CA GLY A 129 13.07 -22.20 48.04
C GLY A 129 14.43 -22.02 48.73
N THR A 130 15.15 -23.11 49.00
CA THR A 130 16.52 -23.01 49.52
C THR A 130 17.45 -22.43 48.47
N HIS A 131 18.47 -21.67 48.88
CA HIS A 131 19.48 -21.12 47.97
C HIS A 131 20.88 -21.53 48.41
N PHE A 132 21.67 -22.11 47.51
CA PHE A 132 23.00 -22.63 47.84
C PHE A 132 24.02 -22.44 46.70
N ALA A 133 25.31 -22.59 47.02
CA ALA A 133 26.37 -22.80 46.01
C ALA A 133 26.96 -24.19 46.10
N ILE A 134 27.51 -24.67 44.99
CA ILE A 134 28.43 -25.79 44.98
C ILE A 134 29.73 -25.41 45.71
N PHE A 135 30.12 -26.23 46.68
CA PHE A 135 31.36 -26.06 47.43
C PHE A 135 32.58 -26.15 46.50
N PRO A 136 33.61 -25.28 46.64
CA PRO A 136 34.74 -25.22 45.70
C PRO A 136 35.50 -26.55 45.50
N ALA A 137 35.53 -27.41 46.52
CA ALA A 137 36.19 -28.73 46.42
C ALA A 137 35.31 -29.82 45.79
N SER A 138 34.05 -29.54 45.46
CA SER A 138 33.22 -30.49 44.69
C SER A 138 33.74 -30.60 43.26
N VAL A 139 33.64 -31.80 42.68
CA VAL A 139 34.13 -32.10 41.32
C VAL A 139 33.42 -31.25 40.25
N VAL A 140 32.14 -30.94 40.45
CA VAL A 140 31.33 -30.13 39.52
C VAL A 140 31.40 -28.62 39.80
N SER A 141 32.21 -28.16 40.75
CA SER A 141 32.31 -26.74 41.11
C SER A 141 32.84 -25.86 39.98
N LYS A 142 33.64 -26.44 39.07
CA LYS A 142 34.19 -25.76 37.90
C LYS A 142 33.23 -25.74 36.71
N THR A 143 32.46 -26.82 36.52
CA THR A 143 31.54 -26.97 35.37
C THR A 143 30.21 -26.29 35.61
N THR A 144 29.77 -26.18 36.87
CA THR A 144 28.53 -25.51 37.28
C THR A 144 27.33 -25.93 36.40
N PRO A 145 26.96 -27.22 36.41
CA PRO A 145 25.89 -27.74 35.55
C PRO A 145 24.54 -27.13 35.94
N SER A 146 23.60 -27.07 34.99
CA SER A 146 22.28 -26.46 35.22
C SER A 146 21.46 -27.16 36.31
N TRP A 147 21.71 -28.44 36.54
CA TRP A 147 21.05 -29.23 37.60
C TRP A 147 22.05 -30.09 38.36
N VAL A 148 21.90 -30.09 39.68
CA VAL A 148 22.70 -30.92 40.59
C VAL A 148 21.84 -31.61 41.62
N MET A 149 22.31 -32.76 42.10
CA MET A 149 21.96 -33.27 43.42
C MET A 149 23.14 -33.08 44.38
N SER A 150 22.85 -32.86 45.66
CA SER A 150 23.83 -32.78 46.74
C SER A 150 23.54 -33.86 47.79
N THR A 151 24.57 -34.37 48.45
CA THR A 151 24.36 -35.28 49.60
C THR A 151 24.22 -34.50 50.91
N GLU A 152 24.85 -33.32 51.01
CA GLU A 152 24.77 -32.48 52.21
C GLU A 152 24.74 -30.99 51.84
N LEU A 153 24.03 -30.20 52.65
CA LEU A 153 24.06 -28.74 52.62
C LEU A 153 24.62 -28.25 53.96
N MET A 154 25.71 -27.48 53.92
CA MET A 154 26.41 -26.99 55.10
C MET A 154 26.49 -25.46 55.09
N GLN A 155 25.96 -24.83 56.14
CA GLN A 155 26.07 -23.40 56.33
C GLN A 155 27.44 -23.07 56.94
N THR A 156 28.25 -22.28 56.24
CA THR A 156 29.46 -21.65 56.82
C THR A 156 29.42 -20.15 56.54
N SER A 157 30.09 -19.67 55.49
CA SER A 157 29.98 -18.30 54.98
C SER A 157 28.73 -18.05 54.14
N ARG A 158 28.27 -19.08 53.43
CA ARG A 158 26.98 -19.20 52.74
C ARG A 158 26.54 -20.67 52.82
N LEU A 159 25.35 -20.99 52.34
CA LEU A 159 24.91 -22.38 52.25
C LEU A 159 25.67 -23.08 51.12
N TRP A 160 26.46 -24.08 51.47
CA TRP A 160 27.30 -24.83 50.54
C TRP A 160 26.79 -26.26 50.36
N ALA A 161 26.56 -26.65 49.11
CA ALA A 161 26.31 -28.01 48.70
C ALA A 161 27.63 -28.76 48.51
N ARG A 162 27.80 -29.88 49.19
CA ARG A 162 29.00 -30.72 49.13
C ARG A 162 28.66 -32.09 48.53
N TYR A 163 29.66 -32.69 47.90
CA TYR A 163 29.50 -33.95 47.16
C TYR A 163 28.39 -33.87 46.09
N CYS A 164 28.43 -32.80 45.29
CA CYS A 164 27.47 -32.58 44.22
C CYS A 164 27.74 -33.47 42.99
N ALA A 165 26.68 -33.88 42.32
CA ALA A 165 26.71 -34.57 41.04
C ALA A 165 25.72 -33.93 40.05
N GLN A 166 26.08 -33.91 38.76
CA GLN A 166 25.17 -33.49 37.70
C GLN A 166 24.05 -34.52 37.50
N ILE A 167 22.83 -34.05 37.32
CA ILE A 167 21.64 -34.87 37.07
C ILE A 167 20.81 -34.30 35.92
N ASP A 168 19.96 -35.13 35.34
CA ASP A 168 18.80 -34.67 34.55
C ASP A 168 17.58 -34.60 35.48
N PRO A 169 16.90 -33.45 35.60
CA PRO A 169 15.74 -33.31 36.47
C PRO A 169 14.58 -34.24 36.09
N ALA A 170 14.46 -34.66 34.83
CA ALA A 170 13.39 -35.57 34.38
C ALA A 170 13.46 -36.94 35.08
N TRP A 171 14.64 -37.36 35.55
CA TRP A 171 14.81 -38.59 36.34
C TRP A 171 14.02 -38.55 37.66
N ALA A 172 13.77 -37.36 38.20
CA ALA A 172 13.06 -37.19 39.46
C ALA A 172 11.55 -37.42 39.34
N GLU A 173 10.94 -37.22 38.15
CA GLU A 173 9.49 -37.31 37.95
C GLU A 173 8.92 -38.70 38.33
N PRO A 174 9.40 -39.84 37.77
CA PRO A 174 8.89 -41.16 38.15
C PRO A 174 9.24 -41.55 39.58
N LEU A 175 10.34 -41.01 40.14
CA LEU A 175 10.77 -41.29 41.51
C LEU A 175 9.92 -40.53 42.55
N ALA A 176 9.49 -39.32 42.22
CA ALA A 176 8.74 -38.45 43.12
C ALA A 176 7.26 -38.81 43.22
N GLY A 177 6.67 -39.38 42.15
CA GLY A 177 5.26 -39.77 42.13
C GLY A 177 4.34 -38.63 42.60
N ASN A 178 3.57 -38.89 43.67
CA ASN A 178 2.59 -37.94 44.25
C ASN A 178 3.22 -36.70 44.90
N LEU A 179 4.56 -36.61 45.01
CA LEU A 179 5.25 -35.41 45.50
C LEU A 179 5.32 -34.30 44.43
N THR A 180 4.99 -34.63 43.18
CA THR A 180 4.96 -33.67 42.08
C THR A 180 3.65 -32.88 42.05
N ARG A 181 3.71 -31.64 41.58
CA ARG A 181 2.55 -30.81 41.28
C ARG A 181 2.61 -30.42 39.81
N VAL A 182 1.58 -30.78 39.04
CA VAL A 182 1.46 -30.40 37.63
C VAL A 182 0.62 -29.13 37.53
N THR A 183 1.10 -28.17 36.75
CA THR A 183 0.36 -26.97 36.36
C THR A 183 0.28 -26.92 34.84
N TYR A 184 -0.85 -26.49 34.31
CA TYR A 184 -1.07 -26.36 32.87
C TYR A 184 -1.15 -24.87 32.48
N ALA A 185 -0.69 -24.55 31.28
CA ALA A 185 -0.70 -23.20 30.73
C ALA A 185 -0.87 -23.24 29.20
N ASN A 186 -1.19 -22.09 28.61
CA ASN A 186 -1.27 -21.88 27.16
C ASN A 186 -2.17 -22.90 26.42
N PRO A 187 -3.42 -23.12 26.86
CA PRO A 187 -4.35 -23.95 26.09
C PRO A 187 -4.66 -23.26 24.74
N HIS A 188 -4.58 -24.02 23.65
CA HIS A 188 -4.84 -23.53 22.29
C HIS A 188 -5.29 -24.68 21.37
N TRP A 189 -5.96 -24.35 20.27
CA TRP A 189 -6.25 -25.29 19.21
C TRP A 189 -4.99 -25.69 18.44
N SER A 190 -4.87 -26.97 18.10
CA SER A 190 -3.82 -27.46 17.20
C SER A 190 -4.44 -28.03 15.93
N ALA A 191 -4.47 -27.23 14.86
CA ALA A 191 -4.96 -27.62 13.54
C ALA A 191 -4.40 -28.97 13.07
N SER A 192 -3.08 -29.17 13.23
CA SER A 192 -2.40 -30.42 12.84
C SER A 192 -2.89 -31.65 13.62
N ARG A 193 -3.23 -31.48 14.91
CA ARG A 193 -3.70 -32.57 15.78
C ARG A 193 -5.22 -32.71 15.77
N GLY A 194 -5.96 -31.71 15.30
CA GLY A 194 -7.42 -31.67 15.36
C GLY A 194 -7.94 -31.68 16.80
N SER A 195 -7.18 -31.11 17.75
CA SER A 195 -7.56 -31.09 19.17
C SER A 195 -6.92 -29.91 19.91
N ALA A 196 -7.55 -29.49 20.99
CA ALA A 196 -6.96 -28.53 21.91
C ALA A 196 -5.80 -29.15 22.71
N VAL A 197 -4.68 -28.45 22.78
CA VAL A 197 -3.47 -28.85 23.51
C VAL A 197 -3.06 -27.76 24.49
N ALA A 198 -2.37 -28.15 25.55
CA ALA A 198 -1.80 -27.23 26.53
C ALA A 198 -0.39 -27.64 26.92
N GLU A 199 0.38 -26.70 27.44
CA GLU A 199 1.70 -26.97 28.00
C GLU A 199 1.57 -27.36 29.47
N SER A 200 2.27 -28.41 29.88
CA SER A 200 2.35 -28.85 31.27
C SER A 200 3.74 -28.57 31.86
N LYS A 201 3.73 -28.11 33.11
CA LYS A 201 4.91 -27.85 33.94
C LYS A 201 4.79 -28.68 35.22
N VAL A 202 5.77 -29.55 35.45
CA VAL A 202 5.82 -30.43 36.62
C VAL A 202 6.79 -29.85 37.63
N LEU A 203 6.28 -29.55 38.82
CA LEU A 203 7.03 -29.00 39.94
C LEU A 203 7.30 -30.10 40.97
N LEU A 204 8.54 -30.17 41.47
CA LEU A 204 8.92 -30.98 42.63
C LEU A 204 9.50 -30.05 43.69
N TYR A 205 8.80 -29.93 44.84
CA TYR A 205 9.18 -29.00 45.91
C TYR A 205 9.46 -27.55 45.44
N GLY A 206 8.72 -27.08 44.43
CA GLY A 206 8.90 -25.75 43.84
C GLY A 206 9.95 -25.65 42.73
N LEU A 207 10.69 -26.72 42.44
CA LEU A 207 11.62 -26.79 41.32
C LEU A 207 10.92 -27.33 40.06
N PRO A 208 11.09 -26.69 38.89
CA PRO A 208 10.45 -27.14 37.66
C PRO A 208 11.25 -28.27 37.01
N ILE A 209 10.87 -29.50 37.28
CA ILE A 209 11.62 -30.68 36.82
C ILE A 209 11.27 -31.10 35.39
N VAL A 210 10.09 -30.69 34.89
CA VAL A 210 9.66 -30.85 33.49
C VAL A 210 8.96 -29.56 33.07
N GLU A 211 9.35 -29.00 31.93
CA GLU A 211 8.72 -27.81 31.33
C GLU A 211 8.40 -28.06 29.85
N GLY A 212 7.32 -27.44 29.35
CA GLY A 212 6.98 -27.44 27.91
C GLY A 212 6.41 -28.75 27.36
N ARG A 213 6.01 -29.71 28.22
CA ARG A 213 5.41 -30.97 27.76
C ARG A 213 3.97 -30.72 27.30
N HIS A 214 3.71 -30.93 26.01
CA HIS A 214 2.37 -30.78 25.45
C HIS A 214 1.46 -31.93 25.87
N VAL A 215 0.27 -31.61 26.36
CA VAL A 215 -0.76 -32.55 26.81
C VAL A 215 -2.09 -32.27 26.09
N GLN A 216 -2.96 -33.28 26.04
CA GLN A 216 -4.29 -33.16 25.45
C GLN A 216 -5.21 -32.41 26.39
N TRP A 217 -5.69 -31.23 25.98
CA TRP A 217 -6.49 -30.36 26.83
C TRP A 217 -7.88 -30.92 27.11
N GLY A 218 -8.48 -31.65 26.16
CA GLY A 218 -9.80 -32.26 26.33
C GLY A 218 -9.90 -33.24 27.51
N ARG A 219 -8.78 -33.86 27.96
CA ARG A 219 -8.77 -34.72 29.15
C ARG A 219 -8.73 -33.95 30.47
N ILE A 220 -8.35 -32.68 30.42
CA ILE A 220 -8.12 -31.82 31.59
C ILE A 220 -9.28 -30.84 31.74
N ASN A 221 -9.66 -30.17 30.64
CA ASN A 221 -10.82 -29.28 30.56
C ASN A 221 -11.61 -29.55 29.26
N PRO A 222 -12.58 -30.49 29.28
CA PRO A 222 -13.32 -30.89 28.09
C PRO A 222 -14.20 -29.77 27.52
N LEU A 223 -14.79 -28.91 28.37
CA LEU A 223 -15.68 -27.84 27.92
C LEU A 223 -14.93 -26.77 27.13
N GLU A 224 -13.77 -26.33 27.63
CA GLU A 224 -12.93 -25.36 26.92
C GLU A 224 -12.29 -25.96 25.67
N ALA A 225 -11.92 -27.25 25.69
CA ALA A 225 -11.46 -27.95 24.49
C ALA A 225 -12.53 -28.01 23.39
N ARG A 226 -13.80 -28.19 23.77
CA ARG A 226 -14.93 -28.14 22.85
C ARG A 226 -15.15 -26.73 22.29
N ASP A 227 -15.04 -25.68 23.11
CA ASP A 227 -15.12 -24.30 22.64
C ASP A 227 -14.05 -24.00 21.57
N PHE A 228 -12.79 -24.43 21.79
CA PHE A 228 -11.74 -24.35 20.76
C PHE A 228 -12.08 -25.13 19.48
N LEU A 229 -12.64 -26.33 19.59
CA LEU A 229 -13.07 -27.12 18.44
C LEU A 229 -14.12 -26.37 17.61
N ILE A 230 -15.10 -25.73 18.25
CA ILE A 230 -16.16 -25.02 17.54
C ILE A 230 -15.63 -23.71 16.96
N ARG A 231 -15.04 -22.83 17.78
CA ARG A 231 -14.58 -21.50 17.35
C ARG A 231 -13.45 -21.59 16.34
N GLN A 232 -12.33 -22.21 16.72
CA GLN A 232 -11.13 -22.24 15.88
C GLN A 232 -11.19 -23.37 14.85
N GLY A 233 -11.73 -24.53 15.24
CA GLY A 233 -11.84 -25.66 14.33
C GLY A 233 -12.90 -25.47 13.23
N LEU A 234 -14.16 -25.25 13.62
CA LEU A 234 -15.30 -25.27 12.70
C LEU A 234 -15.63 -23.88 12.11
N VAL A 235 -15.70 -22.84 12.94
CA VAL A 235 -16.08 -21.48 12.50
C VAL A 235 -14.93 -20.84 11.71
N GLU A 236 -13.73 -20.74 12.31
CA GLU A 236 -12.54 -20.20 11.62
C GLU A 236 -11.99 -21.15 10.53
N GLY A 237 -12.38 -22.42 10.56
CA GLY A 237 -12.02 -23.41 9.52
C GLY A 237 -10.60 -23.98 9.63
N GLU A 238 -10.02 -24.05 10.83
CA GLU A 238 -8.66 -24.58 11.03
C GLU A 238 -8.56 -26.12 11.01
N ILE A 239 -9.64 -26.85 10.70
CA ILE A 239 -9.60 -28.31 10.58
C ILE A 239 -8.89 -28.73 9.28
N GLN A 240 -7.71 -29.34 9.41
CA GLN A 240 -6.93 -29.84 8.26
C GLN A 240 -7.20 -31.32 7.92
N GLN A 241 -7.77 -32.07 8.87
CA GLN A 241 -8.00 -33.50 8.73
C GLN A 241 -9.35 -33.73 8.06
N ARG A 242 -9.36 -34.40 6.89
CA ARG A 242 -10.61 -34.78 6.23
C ARG A 242 -11.25 -35.99 6.90
N PHE A 243 -12.57 -35.99 7.04
CA PHE A 243 -13.35 -37.11 7.57
C PHE A 243 -14.67 -37.28 6.80
N ALA A 244 -15.43 -38.34 7.09
CA ALA A 244 -16.64 -38.63 6.33
C ALA A 244 -17.70 -37.53 6.52
N HIS A 245 -18.29 -37.06 5.41
CA HIS A 245 -19.34 -36.05 5.37
C HIS A 245 -18.90 -34.69 5.94
N ASP A 246 -17.65 -34.28 5.71
CA ASP A 246 -17.09 -33.01 6.19
C ASP A 246 -17.38 -31.82 5.26
N GLU A 247 -18.14 -32.02 4.18
CA GLU A 247 -18.46 -30.96 3.21
C GLU A 247 -19.27 -29.80 3.81
N PHE A 248 -19.99 -30.05 4.92
CA PHE A 248 -20.75 -29.02 5.63
C PHE A 248 -19.87 -27.88 6.16
N ILE A 249 -18.59 -28.16 6.48
CA ILE A 249 -17.68 -27.14 7.01
C ILE A 249 -17.44 -26.07 5.94
N ASP A 250 -17.11 -26.51 4.72
CA ASP A 250 -16.87 -25.63 3.59
C ASP A 250 -18.16 -24.92 3.16
N ALA A 251 -19.31 -25.61 3.17
CA ALA A 251 -20.62 -25.05 2.84
C ALA A 251 -21.08 -23.96 3.83
N ASN A 252 -20.99 -24.22 5.14
CA ASN A 252 -21.40 -23.27 6.17
C ASN A 252 -20.47 -22.04 6.20
N ARG A 253 -19.18 -22.22 5.95
CA ARG A 253 -18.23 -21.10 5.84
C ARG A 253 -18.51 -20.25 4.60
N ALA A 254 -18.90 -20.85 3.49
CA ALA A 254 -19.30 -20.09 2.29
C ALA A 254 -20.50 -19.18 2.57
N ILE A 255 -21.46 -19.60 3.40
CA ILE A 255 -22.60 -18.77 3.82
C ILE A 255 -22.13 -17.55 4.62
N ILE A 256 -21.18 -17.73 5.53
CA ILE A 256 -20.60 -16.62 6.31
C ILE A 256 -19.78 -15.68 5.42
N GLU A 257 -19.01 -16.21 4.49
CA GLU A 257 -18.26 -15.41 3.51
C GLU A 257 -19.21 -14.58 2.63
N GLU A 258 -20.30 -15.17 2.13
CA GLU A 258 -21.34 -14.47 1.37
C GLU A 258 -22.05 -13.39 2.20
N ALA A 259 -22.41 -13.69 3.44
CA ALA A 259 -23.01 -12.71 4.36
C ALA A 259 -22.04 -11.56 4.70
N SER A 260 -20.74 -11.84 4.82
CA SER A 260 -19.70 -10.82 5.00
C SER A 260 -19.58 -9.92 3.78
N ASP A 261 -19.60 -10.49 2.57
CA ASP A 261 -19.59 -9.73 1.32
C ASP A 261 -20.85 -8.87 1.16
N GLU A 262 -22.02 -9.39 1.50
CA GLU A 262 -23.28 -8.64 1.54
C GLU A 262 -23.19 -7.48 2.54
N SER A 263 -22.68 -7.73 3.75
CA SER A 263 -22.47 -6.69 4.76
C SER A 263 -21.49 -5.62 4.29
N ASN A 264 -20.42 -5.99 3.58
CA ASN A 264 -19.47 -5.04 3.01
C ASN A 264 -20.13 -4.14 1.95
N ARG A 265 -21.04 -4.70 1.14
CA ARG A 265 -21.80 -3.96 0.11
C ARG A 265 -22.86 -3.04 0.73
N THR A 266 -23.77 -3.60 1.51
CA THR A 266 -24.96 -2.92 2.04
C THR A 266 -24.68 -2.09 3.28
N ARG A 267 -23.56 -2.35 3.97
CA ARG A 267 -23.16 -1.74 5.25
C ARG A 267 -24.15 -2.04 6.39
N GLN A 268 -24.89 -3.15 6.29
CA GLN A 268 -25.91 -3.57 7.26
C GLN A 268 -25.48 -4.82 8.04
N VAL A 269 -24.45 -4.71 8.90
CA VAL A 269 -23.94 -5.83 9.73
C VAL A 269 -25.03 -6.47 10.61
N ALA A 270 -25.92 -5.65 11.16
CA ALA A 270 -26.99 -6.16 12.02
C ALA A 270 -27.99 -7.07 11.28
N GLN A 271 -27.98 -7.02 9.94
CA GLN A 271 -28.90 -7.71 9.04
C GLN A 271 -28.27 -8.89 8.31
N THR A 272 -27.04 -9.26 8.66
CA THR A 272 -26.31 -10.39 8.07
C THR A 272 -25.89 -11.37 9.15
N VAL A 273 -25.75 -12.65 8.78
CA VAL A 273 -25.26 -13.69 9.68
C VAL A 273 -23.79 -13.44 10.04
N SER A 274 -23.42 -13.78 11.28
CA SER A 274 -22.07 -13.65 11.83
C SER A 274 -21.47 -14.97 12.29
N ASP A 275 -20.16 -14.96 12.54
CA ASP A 275 -19.41 -16.07 13.14
C ASP A 275 -20.01 -16.57 14.47
N GLU A 276 -20.58 -15.65 15.28
CA GLU A 276 -21.22 -16.03 16.54
C GLU A 276 -22.53 -16.79 16.32
N ASP A 277 -23.31 -16.49 15.27
CA ASP A 277 -24.53 -17.25 14.97
C ASP A 277 -24.17 -18.69 14.53
N LEU A 278 -23.10 -18.84 13.75
CA LEU A 278 -22.59 -20.15 13.36
C LEU A 278 -22.01 -20.91 14.58
N TYR A 279 -21.33 -20.21 15.49
CA TYR A 279 -20.90 -20.77 16.77
C TYR A 279 -22.09 -21.27 17.59
N ASP A 280 -23.14 -20.45 17.76
CA ASP A 280 -24.32 -20.78 18.55
C ASP A 280 -25.08 -21.97 17.95
N PHE A 281 -25.18 -22.04 16.62
CA PHE A 281 -25.71 -23.20 15.91
C PHE A 281 -24.94 -24.48 16.24
N TYR A 282 -23.62 -24.49 16.04
CA TYR A 282 -22.80 -25.66 16.35
C TYR A 282 -22.83 -26.00 17.84
N ASN A 283 -22.86 -24.98 18.71
CA ASN A 283 -22.92 -25.17 20.15
C ASN A 283 -24.26 -25.79 20.60
N GLY A 284 -25.37 -25.49 19.92
CA GLY A 284 -26.68 -26.09 20.17
C GLY A 284 -26.82 -27.53 19.65
N VAL A 285 -26.10 -27.87 18.57
CA VAL A 285 -26.23 -29.16 17.88
C VAL A 285 -25.18 -30.19 18.34
N ILE A 286 -23.92 -29.79 18.49
CA ILE A 286 -22.80 -30.72 18.79
C ILE A 286 -22.81 -31.09 20.28
N PRO A 287 -22.81 -32.38 20.66
CA PRO A 287 -22.81 -32.80 22.06
C PRO A 287 -21.60 -32.32 22.86
N ASN A 288 -21.79 -32.09 24.16
CA ASN A 288 -20.71 -31.69 25.08
C ASN A 288 -19.58 -32.72 25.25
N THR A 289 -19.80 -33.97 24.81
CA THR A 289 -18.80 -35.05 24.85
C THR A 289 -17.79 -34.97 23.70
N VAL A 290 -18.03 -34.14 22.68
CA VAL A 290 -17.16 -34.00 21.52
C VAL A 290 -16.16 -32.86 21.77
N THR A 291 -14.88 -33.21 21.92
CA THR A 291 -13.81 -32.26 22.30
C THR A 291 -12.67 -32.16 21.29
N ASN A 292 -12.71 -33.00 20.24
CA ASN A 292 -11.70 -33.05 19.18
C ASN A 292 -12.31 -33.59 17.87
N VAL A 293 -11.57 -33.45 16.76
CA VAL A 293 -12.01 -33.85 15.42
C VAL A 293 -12.30 -35.35 15.33
N ALA A 294 -11.55 -36.20 16.02
CA ALA A 294 -11.77 -37.64 15.98
C ALA A 294 -13.10 -38.05 16.64
N GLU A 295 -13.45 -37.41 17.77
CA GLU A 295 -14.75 -37.57 18.43
C GLU A 295 -15.89 -37.00 17.58
N LEU A 296 -15.66 -35.84 16.93
CA LEU A 296 -16.63 -35.21 16.03
C LEU A 296 -16.94 -36.12 14.84
N ALA A 297 -15.89 -36.61 14.15
CA ALA A 297 -16.02 -37.50 13.01
C ALA A 297 -16.77 -38.79 13.36
N LYS A 298 -16.51 -39.35 14.55
CA LYS A 298 -17.21 -40.55 15.03
C LYS A 298 -18.70 -40.27 15.27
N TRP A 299 -19.01 -39.21 16.03
CA TRP A 299 -20.39 -38.85 16.34
C TRP A 299 -21.17 -38.48 15.08
N TRP A 300 -20.57 -37.68 14.19
CA TRP A 300 -21.20 -37.21 12.97
C TRP A 300 -21.54 -38.36 12.02
N LYS A 301 -20.64 -39.34 11.88
CA LYS A 301 -20.91 -40.53 11.05
C LYS A 301 -22.17 -41.29 11.49
N ASP A 302 -22.38 -41.42 12.80
CA ASP A 302 -23.55 -42.14 13.35
C ASP A 302 -24.84 -41.31 13.23
N GLU A 303 -24.74 -39.98 13.35
CA GLU A 303 -25.90 -39.09 13.31
C GLU A 303 -26.32 -38.69 11.89
N PHE A 304 -25.37 -38.56 10.96
CA PHE A 304 -25.64 -38.30 9.53
C PHE A 304 -26.56 -39.35 8.92
N ALA A 305 -26.43 -40.63 9.34
CA ALA A 305 -27.31 -41.70 8.89
C ALA A 305 -28.78 -41.51 9.31
N LYS A 306 -29.04 -40.69 10.35
CA LYS A 306 -30.37 -40.37 10.86
C LYS A 306 -30.86 -39.03 10.34
N GLN A 307 -30.01 -38.01 10.35
CA GLN A 307 -30.31 -36.63 9.96
C GLN A 307 -29.12 -36.03 9.20
N PRO A 308 -29.10 -36.14 7.85
CA PRO A 308 -27.99 -35.65 7.02
C PRO A 308 -27.76 -34.14 7.10
N ASP A 309 -28.83 -33.36 7.28
CA ASP A 309 -28.80 -31.88 7.24
C ASP A 309 -28.59 -31.26 8.63
N LEU A 310 -28.33 -32.07 9.67
CA LEU A 310 -28.25 -31.59 11.06
C LEU A 310 -27.13 -30.56 11.30
N LEU A 311 -26.01 -30.67 10.57
CA LEU A 311 -24.91 -29.70 10.62
C LEU A 311 -24.94 -28.69 9.46
N THR A 312 -26.02 -28.64 8.68
CA THR A 312 -26.20 -27.62 7.63
C THR A 312 -26.78 -26.36 8.26
N PHE A 313 -26.01 -25.27 8.19
CA PHE A 313 -26.41 -23.98 8.72
C PHE A 313 -27.40 -23.29 7.76
N ASP A 314 -28.53 -22.82 8.29
CA ASP A 314 -29.55 -22.10 7.53
C ASP A 314 -29.76 -20.71 8.13
N PRO A 315 -29.36 -19.63 7.41
CA PRO A 315 -29.54 -18.24 7.82
C PRO A 315 -30.98 -17.87 8.22
N ALA A 316 -31.99 -18.52 7.65
CA ALA A 316 -33.40 -18.20 7.93
C ALA A 316 -33.82 -18.54 9.38
N ASN A 317 -33.04 -19.36 10.08
CA ASN A 317 -33.31 -19.73 11.47
C ASN A 317 -32.71 -18.73 12.49
N VAL A 318 -32.05 -17.66 12.02
CA VAL A 318 -31.51 -16.63 12.91
C VAL A 318 -32.62 -15.62 13.23
N ASP A 319 -33.14 -15.65 14.46
CA ASP A 319 -34.29 -14.85 14.91
C ASP A 319 -34.22 -13.35 14.55
N ARG A 320 -33.01 -12.75 14.59
CA ARG A 320 -32.80 -11.32 14.30
C ARG A 320 -33.04 -10.93 12.84
N LEU A 321 -33.06 -11.89 11.91
CA LEU A 321 -33.15 -11.67 10.46
C LEU A 321 -34.57 -11.85 9.90
N ILE A 322 -35.51 -12.40 10.68
CA ILE A 322 -36.83 -12.84 10.20
C ILE A 322 -37.74 -11.68 9.74
N ASP A 323 -37.58 -10.47 10.29
CA ASP A 323 -38.47 -9.32 10.04
C ASP A 323 -37.85 -8.21 9.16
N GLN A 324 -36.72 -8.46 8.49
CA GLN A 324 -35.98 -7.43 7.76
C GLN A 324 -36.32 -7.41 6.26
N GLN A 325 -36.46 -6.20 5.70
CA GLN A 325 -36.62 -6.03 4.26
C GLN A 325 -35.30 -6.33 3.56
N SER A 326 -35.28 -7.38 2.73
CA SER A 326 -34.11 -7.74 1.93
C SER A 326 -33.70 -6.59 1.01
N VAL A 327 -32.44 -6.17 1.10
CA VAL A 327 -31.84 -5.22 0.16
C VAL A 327 -31.56 -5.92 -1.17
N SER A 328 -31.82 -5.26 -2.30
CA SER A 328 -31.52 -5.86 -3.60
C SER A 328 -30.03 -5.81 -3.89
N MET A 329 -29.40 -6.97 -4.07
CA MET A 329 -27.98 -7.05 -4.42
C MET A 329 -27.67 -6.51 -5.83
N SER A 330 -28.69 -6.36 -6.69
CA SER A 330 -28.55 -5.70 -8.00
C SER A 330 -28.09 -4.25 -7.89
N ASP A 331 -28.41 -3.60 -6.76
CA ASP A 331 -28.11 -2.18 -6.54
C ASP A 331 -26.65 -1.98 -6.10
N PHE A 332 -25.94 -3.08 -5.83
CA PHE A 332 -24.52 -3.15 -5.46
C PHE A 332 -23.73 -4.06 -6.44
N PRO A 333 -23.57 -3.61 -7.70
CA PRO A 333 -22.99 -4.43 -8.76
C PRO A 333 -21.50 -4.71 -8.56
N ASP A 334 -21.01 -5.83 -9.08
CA ASP A 334 -19.57 -6.18 -9.03
C ASP A 334 -18.71 -5.42 -10.05
N HIS A 335 -19.35 -4.81 -11.05
CA HIS A 335 -18.69 -4.13 -12.15
C HIS A 335 -19.41 -2.82 -12.48
N TRP A 336 -18.63 -1.83 -12.90
CA TRP A 336 -19.07 -0.55 -13.43
C TRP A 336 -18.78 -0.51 -14.91
N ILE A 337 -19.82 -0.33 -15.72
CA ILE A 337 -19.70 -0.29 -17.18
C ILE A 337 -19.74 1.17 -17.64
N THR A 338 -18.71 1.59 -18.36
CA THR A 338 -18.60 2.97 -18.86
C THR A 338 -18.12 3.02 -20.31
N LEU A 339 -18.41 4.12 -20.99
CA LEU A 339 -17.87 4.44 -22.30
C LEU A 339 -16.60 5.29 -22.15
N GLY A 340 -15.50 4.81 -22.71
CA GLY A 340 -14.28 5.61 -22.83
C GLY A 340 -14.48 6.76 -23.82
N SER A 341 -13.58 7.75 -23.77
CA SER A 341 -13.51 8.85 -24.75
C SER A 341 -13.30 8.42 -26.22
N ASP A 342 -13.03 7.13 -26.45
CA ASP A 342 -12.99 6.48 -27.76
C ASP A 342 -14.28 5.72 -28.13
N GLU A 343 -15.38 5.94 -27.40
CA GLU A 343 -16.70 5.31 -27.56
C GLU A 343 -16.69 3.78 -27.36
N ARG A 344 -15.62 3.24 -26.76
CA ARG A 344 -15.55 1.81 -26.43
C ARG A 344 -15.98 1.57 -25.01
N VAL A 345 -16.76 0.50 -24.84
CA VAL A 345 -17.16 -0.01 -23.53
C VAL A 345 -15.92 -0.44 -22.74
N ILE A 346 -15.87 -0.03 -21.48
CA ILE A 346 -14.87 -0.38 -20.48
C ILE A 346 -15.61 -0.92 -19.27
N GLU A 347 -15.30 -2.16 -18.92
CA GLU A 347 -15.77 -2.79 -17.69
C GLU A 347 -14.72 -2.58 -16.59
N LEU A 348 -15.14 -2.03 -15.45
CA LEU A 348 -14.29 -1.72 -14.31
C LEU A 348 -14.80 -2.49 -13.10
N ARG A 349 -13.93 -3.27 -12.45
CA ARG A 349 -14.32 -4.02 -11.25
C ARG A 349 -14.62 -3.08 -10.08
N LEU A 350 -15.65 -3.40 -9.31
CA LEU A 350 -15.97 -2.80 -8.03
C LEU A 350 -15.57 -3.73 -6.88
N SER A 351 -15.19 -3.14 -5.75
CA SER A 351 -15.03 -3.82 -4.47
C SER A 351 -15.60 -2.96 -3.35
N TYR A 352 -16.01 -3.62 -2.28
CA TYR A 352 -16.75 -3.02 -1.19
C TYR A 352 -16.06 -3.32 0.13
N ILE A 353 -15.92 -2.31 0.97
CA ILE A 353 -15.35 -2.43 2.31
C ILE A 353 -16.27 -1.69 3.28
N TYR A 354 -16.65 -2.38 4.36
CA TYR A 354 -17.27 -1.76 5.52
C TYR A 354 -16.30 -1.77 6.72
N ASP A 355 -15.41 -0.78 6.77
CA ASP A 355 -14.53 -0.54 7.90
C ASP A 355 -14.29 0.96 8.05
N THR A 356 -14.84 1.56 9.09
CA THR A 356 -14.73 3.01 9.36
C THR A 356 -13.29 3.50 9.58
N ASN A 357 -12.33 2.61 9.84
CA ASN A 357 -10.92 2.94 10.01
C ASN A 357 -10.11 2.76 8.71
N ASP A 358 -10.64 2.08 7.70
CA ASP A 358 -9.97 1.91 6.42
C ASP A 358 -10.15 3.17 5.55
N VAL A 359 -9.08 3.59 4.88
CA VAL A 359 -9.09 4.75 3.97
C VAL A 359 -9.95 4.47 2.72
N SER A 360 -10.09 3.20 2.37
CA SER A 360 -10.83 2.69 1.22
C SER A 360 -12.27 2.32 1.55
N ASP A 361 -12.74 2.61 2.78
CA ASP A 361 -14.13 2.42 3.20
C ASP A 361 -15.13 2.92 2.15
N GLY A 362 -16.17 2.13 1.93
CA GLY A 362 -17.16 2.32 0.88
C GLY A 362 -16.83 1.55 -0.40
N VAL A 363 -17.13 2.17 -1.54
CA VAL A 363 -16.97 1.54 -2.86
C VAL A 363 -15.61 1.92 -3.45
N SER A 364 -14.86 0.92 -3.91
CA SER A 364 -13.61 1.07 -4.63
C SER A 364 -13.75 0.62 -6.08
N ILE A 365 -13.34 1.45 -7.02
CA ILE A 365 -13.33 1.15 -8.45
C ILE A 365 -11.90 0.89 -8.94
N HIS A 366 -11.72 -0.25 -9.60
CA HIS A 366 -10.42 -0.72 -10.07
C HIS A 366 -10.22 -0.32 -11.53
N ILE A 367 -9.32 0.63 -11.76
CA ILE A 367 -9.06 1.24 -13.07
C ILE A 367 -7.72 0.73 -13.63
N PRO A 368 -7.73 0.02 -14.76
CA PRO A 368 -6.51 -0.32 -15.48
C PRO A 368 -5.76 0.93 -15.93
N LEU A 369 -4.43 0.96 -15.74
CA LEU A 369 -3.58 2.10 -16.13
C LEU A 369 -3.75 2.51 -17.61
N SER A 370 -4.14 1.58 -18.48
CA SER A 370 -4.43 1.80 -19.90
C SER A 370 -5.75 2.51 -20.19
N ALA A 371 -6.73 2.40 -19.27
CA ALA A 371 -8.04 3.02 -19.39
C ALA A 371 -8.08 4.38 -18.66
N LEU A 372 -7.13 4.63 -17.75
CA LEU A 372 -7.12 5.79 -16.85
C LEU A 372 -7.34 7.14 -17.57
N SER A 373 -6.74 7.35 -18.75
CA SER A 373 -6.87 8.61 -19.51
C SER A 373 -8.13 8.69 -20.38
N ARG A 374 -8.88 7.60 -20.51
CA ARG A 374 -10.10 7.51 -21.35
C ARG A 374 -11.39 7.69 -20.55
N ILE A 375 -11.29 7.63 -19.23
CA ILE A 375 -12.43 7.61 -18.30
C ILE A 375 -12.75 9.04 -17.84
N SER A 376 -14.05 9.34 -17.70
CA SER A 376 -14.56 10.64 -17.26
C SER A 376 -14.85 10.62 -15.75
N ALA A 377 -14.50 11.68 -15.01
CA ALA A 377 -14.74 11.72 -13.56
C ALA A 377 -16.22 11.89 -13.13
N PRO A 378 -17.06 12.68 -13.82
CA PRO A 378 -18.44 12.98 -13.37
C PRO A 378 -19.35 11.76 -13.20
N GLU A 379 -19.20 10.72 -14.01
CA GLU A 379 -20.06 9.53 -13.91
C GLU A 379 -19.97 8.85 -12.54
N PHE A 380 -18.78 8.83 -11.93
CA PHE A 380 -18.56 8.19 -10.65
C PHE A 380 -19.07 9.01 -9.47
N THR A 381 -19.41 10.29 -9.66
CA THR A 381 -19.93 11.08 -8.53
C THR A 381 -21.35 10.66 -8.12
N TRP A 382 -22.02 9.85 -8.94
CA TRP A 382 -23.33 9.26 -8.67
C TRP A 382 -23.32 8.11 -7.67
N ASN A 383 -22.15 7.47 -7.46
CA ASN A 383 -22.03 6.24 -6.69
C ASN A 383 -22.89 5.10 -7.24
N VAL A 384 -22.87 3.95 -6.58
CA VAL A 384 -23.72 2.81 -6.95
C VAL A 384 -25.17 3.08 -6.53
N PRO A 385 -26.17 2.53 -7.25
CA PRO A 385 -27.58 2.75 -6.95
C PRO A 385 -27.94 2.53 -5.47
N GLY A 386 -27.39 1.49 -4.85
CA GLY A 386 -27.67 1.13 -3.45
C GLY A 386 -27.18 2.16 -2.41
N LEU A 387 -26.28 3.08 -2.77
CA LEU A 387 -25.81 4.17 -1.89
C LEU A 387 -26.36 5.56 -2.28
N ARG A 388 -27.17 5.64 -3.35
CA ARG A 388 -27.65 6.91 -3.90
C ARG A 388 -28.57 7.66 -2.93
N HIS A 389 -29.48 6.95 -2.28
CA HIS A 389 -30.34 7.55 -1.26
C HIS A 389 -29.52 8.18 -0.12
N GLU A 390 -28.55 7.45 0.42
CA GLU A 390 -27.66 7.95 1.47
C GLU A 390 -26.80 9.13 1.00
N LEU A 391 -26.35 9.11 -0.25
CA LEU A 391 -25.63 10.20 -0.89
C LEU A 391 -26.48 11.48 -0.93
N ILE A 392 -27.75 11.40 -1.36
CA ILE A 392 -28.68 12.54 -1.39
C ILE A 392 -28.90 13.10 0.02
N VAL A 393 -29.17 12.23 1.01
CA VAL A 393 -29.35 12.65 2.40
C VAL A 393 -28.09 13.33 2.95
N ALA A 394 -26.91 12.78 2.66
CA ALA A 394 -25.63 13.34 3.08
C ALA A 394 -25.35 14.70 2.41
N MET A 395 -25.70 14.86 1.13
CA MET A 395 -25.61 16.14 0.42
C MET A 395 -26.51 17.20 1.07
N ILE A 396 -27.77 16.88 1.37
CA ILE A 396 -28.68 17.78 2.11
C ILE A 396 -28.06 18.19 3.45
N LYS A 397 -27.49 17.23 4.19
CA LYS A 397 -26.81 17.49 5.47
C LYS A 397 -25.50 18.27 5.33
N ALA A 398 -24.85 18.23 4.18
CA ALA A 398 -23.64 18.99 3.90
C ALA A 398 -23.93 20.47 3.53
N LEU A 399 -25.16 20.78 3.08
CA LEU A 399 -25.57 22.14 2.75
C LEU A 399 -25.50 23.09 3.97
N PRO A 400 -25.22 24.39 3.77
CA PRO A 400 -25.31 25.41 4.81
C PRO A 400 -26.67 25.41 5.52
N LYS A 401 -26.67 25.76 6.81
CA LYS A 401 -27.88 25.74 7.66
C LYS A 401 -29.05 26.52 7.06
N SER A 402 -28.79 27.66 6.41
CA SER A 402 -29.82 28.49 5.78
C SER A 402 -30.57 27.79 4.64
N LEU A 403 -29.89 26.93 3.88
CA LEU A 403 -30.49 26.16 2.79
C LEU A 403 -31.13 24.87 3.30
N ARG A 404 -30.49 24.18 4.26
CA ARG A 404 -30.95 22.88 4.79
C ARG A 404 -32.37 22.92 5.37
N VAL A 405 -32.81 24.05 5.93
CA VAL A 405 -34.16 24.21 6.49
C VAL A 405 -35.25 23.95 5.44
N GLN A 406 -34.97 24.21 4.16
CA GLN A 406 -35.92 23.99 3.05
C GLN A 406 -36.14 22.50 2.74
N PHE A 407 -35.27 21.62 3.23
CA PHE A 407 -35.27 20.19 2.95
C PHE A 407 -35.74 19.36 4.16
N VAL A 408 -36.41 19.96 5.16
CA VAL A 408 -36.86 19.23 6.35
C VAL A 408 -38.29 18.71 6.14
N PRO A 409 -38.57 17.40 6.37
CA PRO A 409 -37.66 16.33 6.79
C PRO A 409 -36.69 15.88 5.68
N ALA A 410 -35.41 15.71 6.02
CA ALA A 410 -34.36 15.37 5.05
C ALA A 410 -34.56 14.00 4.37
N PRO A 411 -34.94 12.92 5.09
CA PRO A 411 -35.20 11.63 4.44
C PRO A 411 -36.36 11.72 3.43
N ASP A 412 -37.50 12.29 3.83
CA ASP A 412 -38.67 12.42 2.95
C ASP A 412 -38.38 13.27 1.70
N THR A 413 -37.58 14.32 1.86
CA THR A 413 -37.17 15.16 0.73
C THR A 413 -36.18 14.44 -0.17
N ALA A 414 -35.30 13.61 0.38
CA ALA A 414 -34.38 12.80 -0.39
C ALA A 414 -35.11 11.78 -1.27
N VAL A 415 -36.16 11.13 -0.77
CA VAL A 415 -37.04 10.25 -1.58
C VAL A 415 -37.60 10.99 -2.78
N LYS A 416 -38.16 12.20 -2.58
CA LYS A 416 -38.71 13.00 -3.69
C LYS A 416 -37.65 13.43 -4.71
N ILE A 417 -36.43 13.71 -4.25
CA ILE A 417 -35.30 14.05 -5.13
C ILE A 417 -34.89 12.82 -5.94
N GLU A 418 -34.83 11.65 -5.30
CA GLU A 418 -34.53 10.38 -5.96
C GLU A 418 -35.59 10.03 -7.01
N ASP A 419 -36.89 10.12 -6.68
CA ASP A 419 -37.99 9.94 -7.62
C ASP A 419 -37.88 10.87 -8.84
N TRP A 420 -37.48 12.12 -8.61
CA TRP A 420 -37.26 13.09 -9.69
C TRP A 420 -36.08 12.69 -10.57
N ILE A 421 -34.97 12.24 -9.99
CA ILE A 421 -33.79 11.79 -10.73
C ILE A 421 -34.14 10.57 -11.57
N ASP A 422 -34.76 9.55 -11.00
CA ASP A 422 -35.15 8.32 -11.71
C ASP A 422 -36.13 8.62 -12.86
N ALA A 423 -36.98 9.63 -12.73
CA ALA A 423 -37.89 10.07 -13.80
C ALA A 423 -37.18 10.81 -14.96
N HIS A 424 -36.05 11.49 -14.71
CA HIS A 424 -35.31 12.27 -15.72
C HIS A 424 -34.09 11.53 -16.27
N PHE A 425 -33.59 10.54 -15.54
CA PHE A 425 -32.44 9.70 -15.89
C PHE A 425 -32.85 8.23 -15.73
N PRO A 426 -33.46 7.62 -16.77
CA PRO A 426 -33.94 6.24 -16.71
C PRO A 426 -32.80 5.25 -16.47
N ASP A 427 -31.62 5.55 -17.00
CA ASP A 427 -30.40 4.77 -16.82
C ASP A 427 -29.49 5.44 -15.79
N SER A 428 -28.82 4.63 -14.96
CA SER A 428 -27.81 5.11 -14.01
C SER A 428 -26.40 4.94 -14.59
N PRO A 429 -25.46 5.88 -14.33
CA PRO A 429 -24.07 5.68 -14.71
C PRO A 429 -23.52 4.36 -14.15
N GLY A 430 -22.71 3.65 -14.92
CA GLY A 430 -22.14 2.37 -14.50
C GLY A 430 -23.04 1.15 -14.67
N SER A 431 -24.33 1.36 -14.99
CA SER A 431 -25.30 0.30 -15.24
C SER A 431 -25.32 -0.17 -16.70
N GLY A 432 -26.07 -1.23 -16.99
CA GLY A 432 -26.16 -1.86 -18.31
C GLY A 432 -25.31 -3.13 -18.42
N ASP A 433 -25.04 -3.55 -19.66
CA ASP A 433 -24.17 -4.68 -20.00
C ASP A 433 -23.13 -4.31 -21.07
N LEU A 434 -22.26 -5.25 -21.44
CA LEU A 434 -21.19 -5.03 -22.42
C LEU A 434 -21.72 -4.72 -23.84
N GLU A 435 -22.97 -5.07 -24.15
CA GLU A 435 -23.60 -4.86 -25.45
C GLU A 435 -24.43 -3.56 -25.46
N HIS A 436 -25.07 -3.22 -24.33
CA HIS A 436 -25.95 -2.09 -24.12
C HIS A 436 -25.52 -1.35 -22.82
N PRO A 437 -24.43 -0.56 -22.88
CA PRO A 437 -24.01 0.27 -21.76
C PRO A 437 -25.01 1.42 -21.57
N ALA A 438 -25.18 1.88 -20.33
CA ALA A 438 -26.00 3.05 -20.04
C ALA A 438 -25.52 4.29 -20.82
N GLU A 439 -26.43 4.94 -21.53
CA GLU A 439 -26.14 6.11 -22.36
C GLU A 439 -26.41 7.42 -21.58
N ALA A 440 -25.49 8.37 -21.71
CA ALA A 440 -25.68 9.69 -21.12
C ALA A 440 -26.75 10.49 -21.90
N PRO A 441 -27.59 11.30 -21.23
CA PRO A 441 -28.73 11.96 -21.86
C PRO A 441 -28.40 13.01 -22.93
N ASP A 442 -27.22 13.66 -22.88
CA ASP A 442 -26.77 14.68 -23.84
C ASP A 442 -25.26 14.54 -24.15
N ASP A 443 -24.85 14.67 -25.42
CA ASP A 443 -23.47 14.69 -25.92
C ASP A 443 -22.54 13.51 -25.51
N GLY A 444 -23.11 12.43 -24.96
CA GLY A 444 -22.37 11.24 -24.52
C GLY A 444 -21.56 11.43 -23.22
N VAL A 445 -21.81 12.49 -22.44
CA VAL A 445 -21.09 12.78 -21.19
C VAL A 445 -22.05 12.86 -20.01
N TRP A 446 -21.83 12.00 -19.01
CA TRP A 446 -22.60 12.05 -17.77
C TRP A 446 -22.38 13.37 -17.01
N PRO A 447 -23.45 14.04 -16.53
CA PRO A 447 -23.31 15.22 -15.69
C PRO A 447 -22.80 14.84 -14.30
N ASP A 448 -22.14 15.79 -13.63
CA ASP A 448 -21.76 15.62 -12.23
C ASP A 448 -23.02 15.52 -11.35
N PHE A 449 -23.07 14.55 -10.45
CA PHE A 449 -24.17 14.35 -9.52
C PHE A 449 -24.51 15.62 -8.72
N ALA A 450 -23.51 16.45 -8.37
CA ALA A 450 -23.77 17.73 -7.70
C ALA A 450 -24.64 18.69 -8.54
N HIS A 451 -24.49 18.64 -9.87
CA HIS A 451 -25.31 19.41 -10.80
C HIS A 451 -26.72 18.83 -10.87
N VAL A 452 -26.86 17.51 -11.01
CA VAL A 452 -28.15 16.82 -11.05
C VAL A 452 -28.95 17.02 -9.77
N PHE A 453 -28.30 16.87 -8.60
CA PHE A 453 -28.90 17.16 -7.30
C PHE A 453 -29.43 18.60 -7.23
N THR A 454 -28.71 19.57 -7.79
CA THR A 454 -29.14 20.97 -7.80
C THR A 454 -30.38 21.18 -8.66
N GLN A 455 -30.43 20.57 -9.84
CA GLN A 455 -31.62 20.62 -10.71
C GLN A 455 -32.83 19.98 -10.01
N ALA A 456 -32.65 18.81 -9.41
CA ALA A 456 -33.69 18.11 -8.66
C ALA A 456 -34.16 18.94 -7.46
N ALA A 457 -33.24 19.53 -6.69
CA ALA A 457 -33.57 20.38 -5.55
C ALA A 457 -34.36 21.64 -5.95
N ILE A 458 -34.02 22.27 -7.07
CA ILE A 458 -34.79 23.40 -7.62
C ILE A 458 -36.21 22.94 -7.98
N ALA A 459 -36.35 21.80 -8.64
CA ALA A 459 -37.65 21.29 -9.08
C ALA A 459 -38.56 20.85 -7.92
N VAL A 460 -38.00 20.19 -6.90
CA VAL A 460 -38.76 19.57 -5.81
C VAL A 460 -39.10 20.56 -4.69
N VAL A 461 -38.16 21.44 -4.31
CA VAL A 461 -38.32 22.37 -3.17
C VAL A 461 -38.12 23.85 -3.53
N GLY A 462 -37.81 24.19 -4.79
CA GLY A 462 -37.57 25.58 -5.20
C GLY A 462 -36.26 26.18 -4.67
N ALA A 463 -35.30 25.34 -4.27
CA ALA A 463 -34.08 25.79 -3.61
C ALA A 463 -33.14 26.52 -4.58
N GLN A 464 -32.79 27.77 -4.30
CA GLN A 464 -31.78 28.52 -5.06
C GLN A 464 -30.38 28.24 -4.52
N ILE A 465 -29.71 27.23 -5.07
CA ILE A 465 -28.34 26.86 -4.71
C ILE A 465 -27.36 27.52 -5.68
N HIS A 466 -26.53 28.45 -5.19
CA HIS A 466 -25.49 29.08 -6.00
C HIS A 466 -24.34 28.09 -6.27
N PRO A 467 -23.70 28.07 -7.45
CA PRO A 467 -22.62 27.13 -7.78
C PRO A 467 -21.46 27.10 -6.76
N GLU A 468 -21.11 28.25 -6.18
CA GLU A 468 -20.06 28.35 -5.14
C GLU A 468 -20.38 27.57 -3.86
N VAL A 469 -21.65 27.23 -3.61
CA VAL A 469 -22.05 26.39 -2.47
C VAL A 469 -21.74 24.92 -2.74
N LEU A 470 -21.67 24.52 -4.01
CA LEU A 470 -21.35 23.16 -4.45
C LEU A 470 -19.83 22.91 -4.45
N ASP A 471 -19.01 23.96 -4.55
CA ASP A 471 -17.56 23.86 -4.48
C ASP A 471 -17.11 23.30 -3.12
N GLY A 472 -16.44 22.15 -3.15
CA GLY A 472 -15.98 21.44 -1.95
C GLY A 472 -17.10 20.77 -1.13
N LEU A 473 -18.34 20.71 -1.63
CA LEU A 473 -19.44 20.00 -0.95
C LEU A 473 -19.12 18.49 -0.84
N MET A 474 -18.55 17.91 -1.89
CA MET A 474 -18.14 16.50 -1.91
C MET A 474 -17.12 16.18 -0.80
N GLU A 475 -16.22 17.09 -0.46
CA GLU A 475 -15.21 16.88 0.59
C GLU A 475 -15.82 16.80 2.00
N LYS A 476 -17.02 17.35 2.18
CA LYS A 476 -17.77 17.31 3.45
C LYS A 476 -18.60 16.04 3.60
N LEU A 477 -18.72 15.24 2.56
CA LEU A 477 -19.44 13.97 2.62
C LEU A 477 -18.66 12.93 3.43
N PRO A 478 -19.36 12.01 4.11
CA PRO A 478 -18.74 10.83 4.69
C PRO A 478 -17.80 10.13 3.69
N PRO A 479 -16.61 9.66 4.11
CA PRO A 479 -15.63 9.06 3.20
C PRO A 479 -16.15 7.90 2.35
N TYR A 480 -17.07 7.09 2.89
CA TYR A 480 -17.63 5.92 2.19
C TYR A 480 -18.61 6.26 1.06
N LEU A 481 -19.19 7.46 1.06
CA LEU A 481 -20.05 7.96 -0.02
C LEU A 481 -19.25 8.54 -1.19
N ARG A 482 -17.92 8.57 -1.08
CA ARG A 482 -17.00 8.95 -2.16
C ARG A 482 -16.27 7.71 -2.64
N LEU A 483 -16.36 7.41 -3.93
CA LEU A 483 -15.62 6.28 -4.50
C LEU A 483 -14.12 6.43 -4.28
N THR A 484 -13.48 5.30 -3.99
CA THR A 484 -12.03 5.16 -4.01
C THR A 484 -11.60 4.67 -5.37
N TYR A 485 -10.74 5.41 -6.05
CA TYR A 485 -10.17 5.00 -7.34
C TYR A 485 -8.89 4.23 -7.08
N VAL A 486 -8.78 3.01 -7.59
CA VAL A 486 -7.63 2.12 -7.45
C VAL A 486 -6.99 1.92 -8.82
N ILE A 487 -5.76 2.40 -9.01
CA ILE A 487 -5.05 2.29 -10.29
C ILE A 487 -4.27 0.99 -10.33
N GLU A 488 -4.55 0.16 -11.33
CA GLU A 488 -4.00 -1.18 -11.44
C GLU A 488 -3.19 -1.40 -12.72
N ARG A 489 -2.22 -2.31 -12.63
CA ARG A 489 -1.48 -2.83 -13.79
C ARG A 489 -1.54 -4.36 -13.82
N PRO A 490 -1.86 -4.98 -14.97
CA PRO A 490 -1.85 -6.43 -15.07
C PRO A 490 -0.43 -6.99 -14.85
N LYS A 491 -0.30 -8.04 -14.04
CA LYS A 491 0.93 -8.81 -13.88
C LYS A 491 1.16 -9.68 -15.12
N PRO A 492 2.41 -9.83 -15.60
CA PRO A 492 2.70 -10.78 -16.67
C PRO A 492 2.26 -12.20 -16.27
N LYS A 493 1.63 -12.92 -17.20
CA LYS A 493 1.22 -14.32 -16.97
C LYS A 493 2.47 -15.20 -16.81
N PRO A 494 2.63 -15.96 -15.69
CA PRO A 494 3.73 -16.90 -15.56
C PRO A 494 3.56 -18.07 -16.54
N ARG A 495 4.67 -18.67 -17.00
CA ARG A 495 4.67 -19.77 -18.00
C ARG A 495 3.96 -21.06 -17.51
N LYS A 496 3.73 -21.20 -16.21
CA LYS A 496 2.91 -22.24 -15.59
C LYS A 496 1.99 -21.58 -14.57
N ALA A 497 0.72 -21.37 -14.94
CA ALA A 497 -0.28 -20.81 -14.02
C ALA A 497 -1.19 -21.93 -13.50
N PRO A 498 -1.55 -21.93 -12.20
CA PRO A 498 -2.60 -22.80 -11.67
C PRO A 498 -3.95 -22.50 -12.35
N ARG A 499 -4.86 -23.48 -12.39
CA ARG A 499 -6.16 -23.39 -13.07
C ARG A 499 -7.13 -22.36 -12.46
N HIS A 500 -6.94 -21.98 -11.19
CA HIS A 500 -7.62 -20.87 -10.55
C HIS A 500 -6.59 -19.89 -10.01
N ARG A 501 -6.59 -18.65 -10.51
CA ARG A 501 -5.77 -17.55 -10.00
C ARG A 501 -6.72 -16.48 -9.47
N SER A 502 -6.58 -16.09 -8.21
CA SER A 502 -7.33 -14.97 -7.65
C SER A 502 -7.06 -13.69 -8.45
N TYR A 503 -8.06 -12.81 -8.60
CA TYR A 503 -7.88 -11.52 -9.26
C TYR A 503 -6.73 -10.72 -8.63
N ALA A 504 -6.61 -10.73 -7.30
CA ALA A 504 -5.55 -10.06 -6.56
C ALA A 504 -4.14 -10.53 -6.98
N ASP A 505 -4.01 -11.79 -7.38
CA ASP A 505 -2.76 -12.34 -7.88
C ASP A 505 -2.45 -11.93 -9.32
N SER A 506 -3.44 -11.44 -10.07
CA SER A 506 -3.32 -11.09 -11.49
C SER A 506 -2.97 -9.62 -11.73
N VAL A 507 -3.10 -8.75 -10.73
CA VAL A 507 -2.85 -7.31 -10.83
C VAL A 507 -1.86 -6.80 -9.78
N VAL A 508 -1.26 -5.65 -10.04
CA VAL A 508 -0.52 -4.83 -9.06
C VAL A 508 -1.26 -3.51 -8.90
N VAL A 509 -1.62 -3.17 -7.67
CA VAL A 509 -2.14 -1.84 -7.32
C VAL A 509 -0.96 -0.85 -7.28
N LEU A 510 -1.05 0.21 -8.08
CA LEU A 510 -0.04 1.27 -8.19
C LEU A 510 -0.30 2.42 -7.22
N ALA A 511 -1.58 2.77 -7.03
CA ALA A 511 -2.03 3.79 -6.09
C ALA A 511 -3.55 3.67 -5.89
N SER A 512 -4.03 4.23 -4.78
CA SER A 512 -5.45 4.49 -4.55
C SER A 512 -5.66 5.94 -4.08
N GLY A 513 -6.86 6.48 -4.24
CA GLY A 513 -7.23 7.80 -3.76
C GLY A 513 -8.67 8.19 -4.07
N LYS A 514 -9.16 9.29 -3.48
CA LYS A 514 -10.54 9.78 -3.66
C LYS A 514 -10.71 10.77 -4.82
N SER A 515 -9.62 11.13 -5.51
CA SER A 515 -9.64 12.05 -6.67
C SER A 515 -9.07 11.38 -7.92
N LEU A 516 -9.95 11.06 -8.87
CA LEU A 516 -9.55 10.49 -10.16
C LEU A 516 -8.64 11.46 -10.93
N VAL A 517 -8.96 12.76 -10.90
CA VAL A 517 -8.19 13.79 -11.60
C VAL A 517 -6.76 13.88 -11.08
N GLU A 518 -6.56 13.81 -9.76
CA GLU A 518 -5.22 13.78 -9.17
C GLU A 518 -4.43 12.53 -9.58
N LEU A 519 -5.08 11.36 -9.59
CA LEU A 519 -4.46 10.11 -10.04
C LEU A 519 -4.12 10.15 -11.53
N GLN A 520 -5.02 10.68 -12.37
CA GLN A 520 -4.78 10.91 -13.79
C GLN A 520 -3.60 11.86 -14.01
N ARG A 521 -3.47 12.93 -13.21
CA ARG A 521 -2.30 13.83 -13.25
C ARG A 521 -1.02 13.10 -12.87
N LYS A 522 -1.02 12.40 -11.73
CA LYS A 522 0.14 11.68 -11.18
C LYS A 522 0.64 10.59 -12.13
N PHE A 523 -0.26 9.87 -12.77
CA PHE A 523 0.06 8.76 -13.67
C PHE A 523 -0.02 9.13 -15.15
N ALA A 524 -0.19 10.40 -15.52
CA ALA A 524 -0.42 10.84 -16.89
C ALA A 524 0.59 10.27 -17.89
N GLN A 525 1.90 10.37 -17.59
CA GLN A 525 2.94 9.87 -18.48
C GLN A 525 2.87 8.34 -18.62
N GLN A 526 2.68 7.61 -17.52
CA GLN A 526 2.60 6.15 -17.55
C GLN A 526 1.32 5.64 -18.22
N ALA A 527 0.21 6.36 -18.04
CA ALA A 527 -1.06 6.10 -18.68
C ALA A 527 -0.95 6.34 -20.19
N GLN A 528 -0.35 7.46 -20.62
CA GLN A 528 -0.05 7.73 -22.02
C GLN A 528 0.86 6.67 -22.63
N ASP A 529 1.94 6.29 -21.97
CA ASP A 529 2.85 5.26 -22.48
C ASP A 529 2.18 3.88 -22.55
N SER A 530 1.33 3.55 -21.59
CA SER A 530 0.53 2.32 -21.56
C SER A 530 -0.52 2.31 -22.68
N ALA A 531 -1.27 3.40 -22.83
CA ALA A 531 -2.25 3.59 -23.89
C ALA A 531 -1.58 3.54 -25.27
N ARG A 532 -0.46 4.25 -25.46
CA ARG A 532 0.38 4.19 -26.66
C ARG A 532 0.77 2.76 -26.99
N LYS A 533 1.21 1.95 -26.03
CA LYS A 533 1.55 0.53 -26.27
C LYS A 533 0.36 -0.29 -26.77
N ILE A 534 -0.86 0.01 -26.30
CA ILE A 534 -2.08 -0.68 -26.73
C ILE A 534 -2.49 -0.26 -28.14
N VAL A 535 -2.44 1.04 -28.45
CA VAL A 535 -2.76 1.53 -29.80
C VAL A 535 -1.58 1.49 -30.78
N HIS A 536 -0.39 1.13 -30.30
CA HIS A 536 0.89 1.20 -31.01
C HIS A 536 0.82 0.59 -32.41
N LYS A 537 0.27 -0.62 -32.53
CA LYS A 537 0.21 -1.33 -33.81
C LYS A 537 -0.67 -0.59 -34.83
N LYS A 538 -1.82 -0.04 -34.41
CA LYS A 538 -2.73 0.69 -35.31
C LYS A 538 -2.19 2.08 -35.64
N ALA A 539 -1.68 2.80 -34.64
CA ALA A 539 -1.06 4.11 -34.84
C ALA A 539 0.17 4.03 -35.76
N GLN A 540 1.07 3.05 -35.56
CA GLN A 540 2.22 2.84 -36.45
C GLN A 540 1.82 2.38 -37.86
N GLN A 541 0.74 1.60 -37.99
CA GLN A 541 0.21 1.24 -39.31
C GLN A 541 -0.39 2.44 -40.03
N ALA A 542 -1.08 3.33 -39.33
CA ALA A 542 -1.57 4.58 -39.90
C ALA A 542 -0.39 5.48 -40.30
N ALA A 543 0.58 5.68 -39.40
CA ALA A 543 1.80 6.44 -39.67
C ALA A 543 2.59 5.91 -40.88
N SER A 544 2.78 4.59 -40.98
CA SER A 544 3.53 3.98 -42.10
C SER A 544 2.78 4.06 -43.44
N LYS A 545 1.46 4.23 -43.41
CA LYS A 545 0.62 4.52 -44.58
C LYS A 545 0.50 6.02 -44.87
N GLY A 546 1.12 6.88 -44.07
CA GLY A 546 1.00 8.33 -44.18
C GLY A 546 -0.39 8.87 -43.77
N GLN A 547 -1.17 8.09 -43.04
CA GLN A 547 -2.51 8.45 -42.55
C GLN A 547 -2.43 9.23 -41.24
N VAL A 548 -2.11 10.52 -41.36
CA VAL A 548 -1.90 11.47 -40.25
C VAL A 548 -3.20 11.72 -39.48
N VAL A 549 -4.34 11.86 -40.17
CA VAL A 549 -5.63 12.12 -39.52
C VAL A 549 -6.05 10.93 -38.68
N ALA A 550 -5.98 9.72 -39.25
CA ALA A 550 -6.28 8.50 -38.52
C ALA A 550 -5.33 8.28 -37.33
N GLU A 551 -4.04 8.59 -37.46
CA GLU A 551 -3.07 8.51 -36.36
C GLU A 551 -3.42 9.50 -35.24
N ALA A 552 -3.67 10.77 -35.57
CA ALA A 552 -4.01 11.81 -34.61
C ALA A 552 -5.30 11.47 -33.85
N ASP A 553 -6.33 10.99 -34.54
CA ASP A 553 -7.59 10.61 -33.92
C ASP A 553 -7.45 9.36 -33.04
N LEU A 554 -6.65 8.37 -33.43
CA LEU A 554 -6.35 7.20 -32.59
C LEU A 554 -5.61 7.59 -31.31
N LEU A 555 -4.59 8.46 -31.41
CA LEU A 555 -3.80 8.90 -30.25
C LEU A 555 -4.64 9.76 -29.30
N ARG A 556 -5.46 10.65 -29.84
CA ARG A 556 -6.36 11.51 -29.06
C ARG A 556 -7.44 10.70 -28.35
N LYS A 557 -8.17 9.86 -29.08
CA LYS A 557 -9.23 8.99 -28.53
C LYS A 557 -8.69 8.02 -27.47
N ALA A 558 -7.45 7.53 -27.64
CA ALA A 558 -6.83 6.66 -26.65
C ALA A 558 -6.29 7.39 -25.41
N GLY A 559 -6.36 8.72 -25.33
CA GLY A 559 -5.70 9.51 -24.28
C GLY A 559 -4.18 9.37 -24.30
N ALA A 560 -3.61 8.98 -25.44
CA ALA A 560 -2.20 8.67 -25.64
C ALA A 560 -1.34 9.92 -25.93
N THR A 561 -1.95 11.10 -26.02
CA THR A 561 -1.28 12.39 -26.24
C THR A 561 -2.04 13.52 -25.56
N ARG A 562 -1.33 14.59 -25.20
CA ARG A 562 -1.88 15.90 -24.78
C ARG A 562 -1.79 16.93 -25.91
N GLU A 563 -1.13 16.60 -27.01
CA GLU A 563 -1.09 17.52 -28.15
C GLU A 563 -2.47 17.61 -28.78
N SER A 564 -2.88 18.83 -29.14
CA SER A 564 -4.17 19.02 -29.80
C SER A 564 -4.17 18.33 -31.15
N ARG A 565 -5.35 17.91 -31.60
CA ARG A 565 -5.54 17.34 -32.95
C ARG A 565 -4.92 18.24 -34.02
N GLU A 566 -5.21 19.53 -33.93
CA GLU A 566 -4.72 20.56 -34.87
C GLU A 566 -3.19 20.61 -34.96
N GLN A 567 -2.48 20.55 -33.82
CA GLN A 567 -1.02 20.55 -33.79
C GLN A 567 -0.42 19.31 -34.46
N MET A 568 -1.02 18.14 -34.24
CA MET A 568 -0.58 16.89 -34.89
C MET A 568 -0.79 16.97 -36.41
N LEU A 569 -1.93 17.51 -36.86
CA LEU A 569 -2.21 17.67 -38.29
C LEU A 569 -1.26 18.67 -38.96
N TRP A 570 -0.92 19.80 -38.33
CA TRP A 570 0.05 20.75 -38.89
C TRP A 570 1.45 20.13 -39.01
N ARG A 571 1.88 19.31 -38.05
CA ARG A 571 3.15 18.60 -38.15
C ARG A 571 3.14 17.55 -39.26
N GLY A 572 2.06 16.79 -39.40
CA GLY A 572 1.95 15.82 -40.50
C GLY A 572 1.87 16.48 -41.88
N ALA A 573 1.21 17.64 -42.00
CA ALA A 573 1.25 18.47 -43.21
C ALA A 573 2.66 19.01 -43.50
N LEU A 574 3.39 19.44 -42.46
CA LEU A 574 4.80 19.84 -42.56
C LEU A 574 5.67 18.69 -43.05
N ASP A 575 5.50 17.47 -42.55
CA ASP A 575 6.30 16.32 -43.00
C ASP A 575 6.13 16.03 -44.50
N ARG A 576 4.95 16.33 -45.07
CA ARG A 576 4.70 16.21 -46.53
C ARG A 576 5.26 17.37 -47.35
N LEU A 577 5.35 18.58 -46.77
CA LEU A 577 5.82 19.81 -47.45
C LEU A 577 7.30 20.13 -47.20
N ARG A 578 7.94 19.46 -46.24
CA ARG A 578 9.27 19.80 -45.72
C ARG A 578 10.31 19.93 -46.83
N LEU A 579 10.97 21.09 -46.85
CA LEU A 579 12.10 21.38 -47.69
C LEU A 579 13.42 21.26 -46.88
N PRO A 580 14.54 20.91 -47.53
CA PRO A 580 15.86 20.95 -46.89
C PRO A 580 16.20 22.34 -46.37
N ALA A 581 16.79 22.43 -45.18
CA ALA A 581 17.10 23.72 -44.56
C ALA A 581 18.01 24.60 -45.44
N ASP A 582 18.99 23.98 -46.12
CA ASP A 582 19.92 24.67 -47.03
C ASP A 582 19.22 25.28 -48.26
N ARG A 583 18.13 24.65 -48.72
CA ARG A 583 17.32 25.20 -49.84
C ARG A 583 16.68 26.52 -49.43
N ILE A 584 16.13 26.58 -48.22
CA ILE A 584 15.48 27.79 -47.70
C ILE A 584 16.52 28.87 -47.37
N SER A 585 17.60 28.52 -46.67
CA SER A 585 18.61 29.49 -46.24
C SER A 585 19.40 30.09 -47.41
N SER A 586 19.56 29.35 -48.52
CA SER A 586 20.23 29.85 -49.73
C SER A 586 19.52 31.02 -50.42
N ARG A 587 18.21 31.22 -50.16
CA ARG A 587 17.43 32.34 -50.71
C ARG A 587 17.62 33.64 -49.95
N TRP A 588 18.20 33.62 -48.76
CA TRP A 588 18.38 34.81 -47.93
C TRP A 588 19.49 35.71 -48.48
N LEU A 589 19.21 37.01 -48.58
CA LEU A 589 20.23 38.00 -48.88
C LEU A 589 21.20 38.12 -47.69
N GLY A 590 22.43 38.59 -47.91
CA GLY A 590 23.46 38.65 -46.85
C GLY A 590 23.02 39.44 -45.60
N THR A 591 22.24 40.50 -45.77
CA THR A 591 21.65 41.27 -44.66
C THR A 591 20.51 40.53 -43.95
N GLU A 592 19.68 39.80 -44.70
CA GLU A 592 18.58 38.97 -44.16
C GLU A 592 19.14 37.83 -43.32
N ALA A 593 20.16 37.12 -43.84
CA ALA A 593 20.83 36.03 -43.14
C ALA A 593 21.44 36.50 -41.81
N LEU A 594 22.05 37.70 -41.77
CA LEU A 594 22.63 38.26 -40.55
C LEU A 594 21.57 38.62 -39.50
N MET A 595 20.42 39.15 -39.92
CA MET A 595 19.29 39.44 -39.02
C MET A 595 18.66 38.15 -38.47
N LEU A 596 18.48 37.14 -39.32
CA LEU A 596 17.94 35.84 -38.93
C LEU A 596 18.90 35.05 -38.03
N ALA A 597 20.22 35.23 -38.18
CA ALA A 597 21.22 34.65 -37.28
C ALA A 597 21.15 35.23 -35.84
N ALA A 598 20.54 36.40 -35.65
CA ALA A 598 20.28 36.98 -34.33
C ALA A 598 19.00 36.45 -33.66
N ALA A 599 18.23 35.60 -34.33
CA ALA A 599 17.05 34.96 -33.76
C ALA A 599 17.42 34.04 -32.58
N PRO A 600 16.54 33.85 -31.58
CA PRO A 600 16.83 33.05 -30.39
C PRO A 600 16.77 31.53 -30.65
N TYR A 601 17.52 31.03 -31.64
CA TYR A 601 17.61 29.62 -32.01
C TYR A 601 19.05 29.12 -31.93
N SER A 602 19.24 27.87 -31.53
CA SER A 602 20.56 27.23 -31.43
C SER A 602 21.22 27.01 -32.78
N THR A 603 20.42 26.72 -33.81
CA THR A 603 20.91 26.45 -35.16
C THR A 603 20.00 27.05 -36.22
N THR A 604 20.55 27.32 -37.40
CA THR A 604 19.78 27.75 -38.58
C THR A 604 18.74 26.71 -38.98
N LYS A 605 19.02 25.43 -38.75
CA LYS A 605 18.09 24.34 -39.02
C LYS A 605 16.83 24.44 -38.16
N ASP A 606 17.00 24.66 -36.84
CA ASP A 606 15.87 24.81 -35.92
C ASP A 606 14.99 26.02 -36.30
N LEU A 607 15.61 27.13 -36.69
CA LEU A 607 14.92 28.33 -37.17
C LEU A 607 14.08 28.04 -38.42
N VAL A 608 14.68 27.36 -39.40
CA VAL A 608 14.03 27.03 -40.66
C VAL A 608 12.89 26.02 -40.46
N GLU A 609 13.05 25.04 -39.57
CA GLU A 609 11.98 24.11 -39.23
C GLU A 609 10.76 24.83 -38.63
N ASP A 610 10.99 25.79 -37.73
CA ASP A 610 9.91 26.53 -37.08
C ASP A 610 9.21 27.52 -38.05
N MET A 611 9.97 28.15 -38.96
CA MET A 611 9.41 28.94 -40.08
C MET A 611 8.53 28.09 -41.00
N GLN A 612 8.99 26.88 -41.33
CA GLN A 612 8.23 25.96 -42.17
C GLN A 612 6.92 25.53 -41.48
N LEU A 613 6.95 25.23 -40.18
CA LEU A 613 5.73 24.93 -39.41
C LEU A 613 4.76 26.12 -39.43
N GLN A 614 5.26 27.34 -39.22
CA GLN A 614 4.44 28.54 -39.23
C GLN A 614 3.84 28.84 -40.61
N THR A 615 4.55 28.48 -41.67
CA THR A 615 4.05 28.55 -43.04
C THR A 615 2.88 27.59 -43.25
N VAL A 616 2.97 26.37 -42.74
CA VAL A 616 1.85 25.41 -42.79
C VAL A 616 0.63 25.97 -42.05
N LYS A 617 0.80 26.54 -40.85
CA LYS A 617 -0.31 27.16 -40.11
C LYS A 617 -0.97 28.30 -40.88
N ARG A 618 -0.15 29.13 -41.55
CA ARG A 618 -0.61 30.26 -42.36
C ARG A 618 -1.41 29.81 -43.59
N LEU A 619 -1.00 28.73 -44.23
CA LEU A 619 -1.64 28.23 -45.46
C LEU A 619 -2.83 27.32 -45.17
N LEU A 620 -2.85 26.66 -44.01
CA LEU A 620 -3.90 25.73 -43.57
C LEU A 620 -4.54 26.16 -42.22
N PRO A 621 -5.26 27.30 -42.18
CA PRO A 621 -5.83 27.84 -40.92
C PRO A 621 -7.05 27.05 -40.41
N ASN A 622 -7.72 26.27 -41.28
CA ASN A 622 -8.91 25.48 -40.92
C ASN A 622 -8.60 23.97 -40.80
N ILE A 623 -7.34 23.59 -40.54
CA ILE A 623 -6.91 22.19 -40.55
C ILE A 623 -7.68 21.32 -39.54
N ALA A 624 -8.14 21.92 -38.44
CA ALA A 624 -8.91 21.23 -37.40
C ALA A 624 -10.26 20.67 -37.91
N LYS A 625 -10.82 21.24 -39.00
CA LYS A 625 -12.10 20.83 -39.59
C LYS A 625 -11.99 19.64 -40.53
N LEU A 626 -10.77 19.23 -40.90
CA LEU A 626 -10.56 18.12 -41.84
C LEU A 626 -10.93 16.79 -41.17
N HIS A 627 -11.73 15.98 -41.85
CA HIS A 627 -12.31 14.76 -41.31
C HIS A 627 -11.47 13.52 -41.60
N ASP A 628 -10.75 13.50 -42.72
CA ASP A 628 -9.96 12.35 -43.15
C ASP A 628 -8.64 12.73 -43.84
N ASP A 629 -7.85 11.70 -44.13
CA ASP A 629 -6.54 11.84 -44.76
C ASP A 629 -6.57 12.26 -46.24
N GLU A 630 -7.70 12.05 -46.94
CA GLU A 630 -7.88 12.49 -48.32
C GLU A 630 -8.07 14.01 -48.36
N GLU A 631 -8.92 14.56 -47.50
CA GLU A 631 -9.10 16.00 -47.32
C GLU A 631 -7.79 16.69 -46.94
N LEU A 632 -7.00 16.09 -46.03
CA LEU A 632 -5.67 16.60 -45.69
C LEU A 632 -4.71 16.57 -46.88
N SER A 633 -4.73 15.50 -47.70
CA SER A 633 -3.89 15.43 -48.89
C SER A 633 -4.24 16.52 -49.89
N LEU A 634 -5.53 16.70 -50.18
CA LEU A 634 -6.01 17.73 -51.10
C LEU A 634 -5.64 19.13 -50.62
N ALA A 635 -5.78 19.40 -49.32
CA ALA A 635 -5.39 20.69 -48.74
C ALA A 635 -3.88 20.94 -48.84
N VAL A 636 -3.05 19.92 -48.59
CA VAL A 636 -1.59 20.01 -48.70
C VAL A 636 -1.14 20.19 -50.16
N ASP A 637 -1.71 19.44 -51.10
CA ASP A 637 -1.37 19.55 -52.51
C ASP A 637 -1.75 20.92 -53.09
N GLY A 638 -2.88 21.49 -52.64
CA GLY A 638 -3.34 22.82 -53.07
C GLY A 638 -2.42 23.98 -52.68
N VAL A 639 -1.52 23.79 -51.70
CA VAL A 639 -0.60 24.84 -51.23
C VAL A 639 0.85 24.59 -51.63
N LYS A 640 1.14 23.46 -52.28
CA LYS A 640 2.50 22.99 -52.56
C LYS A 640 3.29 23.92 -53.47
N GLU A 641 2.66 24.47 -54.51
CA GLU A 641 3.31 25.36 -55.48
C GLU A 641 3.73 26.71 -54.87
N ILE A 642 2.95 27.20 -53.91
CA ILE A 642 3.19 28.48 -53.23
C ILE A 642 3.97 28.33 -51.92
N TYR A 643 4.23 27.09 -51.47
CA TYR A 643 4.80 26.81 -50.16
C TYR A 643 6.16 27.46 -49.95
N GLU A 644 7.08 27.29 -50.90
CA GLU A 644 8.46 27.79 -50.77
C GLU A 644 8.52 29.32 -50.72
N ASP A 645 7.68 30.01 -51.49
CA ASP A 645 7.57 31.48 -51.44
C ASP A 645 6.90 31.94 -50.15
N ALA A 646 5.88 31.22 -49.66
CA ALA A 646 5.26 31.52 -48.38
C ALA A 646 6.23 31.33 -47.19
N VAL A 647 7.16 30.37 -47.25
CA VAL A 647 8.24 30.22 -46.26
C VAL A 647 9.15 31.44 -46.28
N TYR A 648 9.49 31.96 -47.47
CA TYR A 648 10.30 33.17 -47.60
C TYR A 648 9.58 34.41 -47.09
N ASP A 649 8.26 34.51 -47.28
CA ASP A 649 7.44 35.58 -46.69
C ASP A 649 7.40 35.49 -45.16
N VAL A 650 7.29 34.28 -44.58
CA VAL A 650 7.42 34.08 -43.14
C VAL A 650 8.80 34.52 -42.65
N ALA A 651 9.87 34.26 -43.40
CA ALA A 651 11.21 34.73 -43.03
C ALA A 651 11.31 36.26 -43.00
N LYS A 652 10.67 36.97 -43.95
CA LYS A 652 10.57 38.44 -43.91
C LYS A 652 9.77 38.95 -42.72
N ASP A 653 8.67 38.28 -42.39
CA ASP A 653 7.89 38.60 -41.19
C ASP A 653 8.71 38.39 -39.92
N THR A 654 9.49 37.30 -39.83
CA THR A 654 10.43 37.06 -38.74
C THR A 654 11.46 38.20 -38.65
N ILE A 655 12.03 38.66 -39.76
CA ILE A 655 12.97 39.79 -39.76
C ILE A 655 12.31 41.06 -39.23
N ASN A 656 11.06 41.34 -39.60
CA ASN A 656 10.31 42.48 -39.08
C ASN A 656 10.13 42.38 -37.55
N VAL A 657 9.77 41.19 -37.05
CA VAL A 657 9.65 40.93 -35.61
C VAL A 657 10.99 41.13 -34.90
N LEU A 658 12.08 40.57 -35.42
CA LEU A 658 13.42 40.68 -34.82
C LEU A 658 13.94 42.12 -34.82
N ARG A 659 13.65 42.89 -35.87
CA ARG A 659 13.99 44.32 -35.93
C ARG A 659 13.27 45.10 -34.84
N ASP A 660 11.96 44.92 -34.71
CA ASP A 660 11.16 45.65 -33.72
C ASP A 660 11.51 45.17 -32.30
N TYR A 661 11.79 43.89 -32.12
CA TYR A 661 12.30 43.33 -30.86
C TYR A 661 13.63 43.97 -30.46
N ALA A 662 14.60 44.07 -31.37
CA ALA A 662 15.89 44.71 -31.11
C ALA A 662 15.75 46.20 -30.75
N GLN A 663 14.74 46.90 -31.30
CA GLN A 663 14.45 48.29 -30.92
C GLN A 663 13.93 48.39 -29.49
N VAL A 664 12.98 47.51 -29.10
CA VAL A 664 12.44 47.50 -27.73
C VAL A 664 13.50 47.03 -26.74
N ASP A 665 14.26 45.99 -27.05
CA ASP A 665 15.34 45.46 -26.21
C ASP A 665 16.41 46.52 -25.93
N LYS A 666 16.79 47.29 -26.96
CA LYS A 666 17.66 48.45 -26.82
C LYS A 666 17.03 49.56 -25.97
N ALA A 667 15.73 49.81 -26.11
CA ALA A 667 15.02 50.83 -25.34
C ALA A 667 14.89 50.48 -23.84
N VAL A 668 14.82 49.18 -23.50
CA VAL A 668 14.84 48.70 -22.11
C VAL A 668 16.25 48.49 -21.55
N SER A 669 17.27 48.56 -22.40
CA SER A 669 18.68 48.41 -22.03
C SER A 669 19.33 49.78 -21.80
N GLY A 670 19.36 50.25 -20.54
CA GLY A 670 19.99 51.53 -20.18
C GLY A 670 19.90 51.87 -18.70
N LYS A 671 20.55 52.98 -18.30
CA LYS A 671 20.39 53.55 -16.96
C LYS A 671 19.07 54.32 -16.87
N ALA A 672 18.24 54.00 -15.88
CA ALA A 672 16.95 54.66 -15.64
C ALA A 672 16.76 54.97 -14.16
N ASP A 673 15.86 55.92 -13.85
CA ASP A 673 15.45 56.26 -12.49
C ASP A 673 14.50 55.20 -11.89
N LEU A 674 14.46 55.10 -10.55
CA LEU A 674 13.72 54.04 -9.82
C LEU A 674 12.28 53.80 -10.31
N PRO A 675 11.44 54.82 -10.56
CA PRO A 675 10.08 54.61 -11.07
C PRO A 675 10.00 54.13 -12.52
N MET A 676 11.01 54.42 -13.33
CA MET A 676 11.09 53.94 -14.71
C MET A 676 11.61 52.50 -14.77
N LEU A 677 12.41 52.07 -13.77
CA LEU A 677 12.90 50.69 -13.69
C LEU A 677 11.78 49.66 -13.68
N SER A 678 10.66 49.92 -12.99
CA SER A 678 9.52 48.99 -12.96
C SER A 678 8.85 48.85 -14.32
N VAL A 679 8.71 49.94 -15.08
CA VAL A 679 8.16 49.93 -16.45
C VAL A 679 9.09 49.19 -17.39
N LEU A 680 10.40 49.51 -17.36
CA LEU A 680 11.39 48.84 -18.21
C LEU A 680 11.50 47.34 -17.89
N GLN A 681 11.43 46.97 -16.61
CA GLN A 681 11.41 45.57 -16.20
C GLN A 681 10.14 44.87 -16.68
N SER A 682 8.96 45.47 -16.50
CA SER A 682 7.69 44.92 -16.97
C SER A 682 7.68 44.71 -18.49
N VAL A 683 8.18 45.67 -19.27
CA VAL A 683 8.29 45.53 -20.73
C VAL A 683 9.34 44.48 -21.10
N ARG A 684 10.47 44.42 -20.40
CA ARG A 684 11.48 43.38 -20.63
C ARG A 684 10.93 41.97 -20.39
N GLU A 685 10.18 41.80 -19.30
CA GLU A 685 9.49 40.54 -19.01
C GLU A 685 8.44 40.22 -20.07
N HIS A 686 7.72 41.23 -20.56
CA HIS A 686 6.69 41.06 -21.60
C HIS A 686 7.27 40.64 -22.96
N ILE A 687 8.26 41.36 -23.49
CA ILE A 687 8.87 41.02 -24.79
C ILE A 687 9.53 39.64 -24.79
N ALA A 688 10.01 39.17 -23.64
CA ALA A 688 10.54 37.83 -23.47
C ALA A 688 9.45 36.74 -23.59
N THR A 689 8.17 37.09 -23.41
CA THR A 689 7.04 36.17 -23.70
C THR A 689 6.63 36.16 -25.17
N LEU A 690 6.99 37.19 -25.94
CA LEU A 690 6.69 37.30 -27.38
C LEU A 690 7.78 36.68 -28.25
N VAL A 691 9.06 36.90 -27.90
CA VAL A 691 10.22 36.40 -28.65
C VAL A 691 11.09 35.54 -27.74
N TYR A 692 11.03 34.23 -27.96
CA TYR A 692 11.72 33.20 -27.20
C TYR A 692 12.07 32.00 -28.12
N PRO A 693 12.90 31.03 -27.70
CA PRO A 693 13.20 29.89 -28.55
C PRO A 693 11.95 29.10 -28.98
N GLY A 694 11.72 29.03 -30.30
CA GLY A 694 10.54 28.38 -30.90
C GLY A 694 9.28 29.25 -31.00
N PHE A 695 9.39 30.57 -30.85
CA PHE A 695 8.23 31.47 -30.91
C PHE A 695 7.55 31.49 -32.28
N ILE A 696 8.26 31.15 -33.37
CA ILE A 696 7.73 31.28 -34.73
C ILE A 696 6.63 30.25 -34.94
N GLY A 697 6.89 28.98 -34.64
CA GLY A 697 5.96 27.89 -34.81
C GLY A 697 5.00 27.72 -33.64
N LYS A 698 5.30 28.21 -32.43
CA LYS A 698 4.34 28.18 -31.30
C LYS A 698 3.26 29.25 -31.38
N THR A 699 3.53 30.38 -32.02
CA THR A 699 2.56 31.47 -32.16
C THR A 699 1.50 31.14 -33.21
N PRO A 700 0.19 31.31 -32.94
CA PRO A 700 -0.85 31.18 -33.96
C PRO A 700 -0.60 32.07 -35.18
N ALA A 701 -1.05 31.65 -36.36
CA ALA A 701 -0.75 32.34 -37.62
C ALA A 701 -1.16 33.82 -37.63
N ASP A 702 -2.34 34.14 -37.09
CA ASP A 702 -2.86 35.50 -37.03
C ASP A 702 -2.10 36.38 -36.04
N ALA A 703 -1.77 35.81 -34.87
CA ALA A 703 -1.00 36.48 -33.83
C ALA A 703 0.45 36.77 -34.26
N PHE A 704 1.05 35.89 -35.06
CA PHE A 704 2.43 36.06 -35.52
C PHE A 704 2.59 37.31 -36.39
N ARG A 705 1.61 37.62 -37.24
CA ARG A 705 1.58 38.85 -38.05
C ARG A 705 1.43 40.11 -37.19
N ARG A 706 0.85 39.97 -35.99
CA ARG A 706 0.63 41.05 -35.02
C ARG A 706 1.80 41.26 -34.06
N LEU A 707 2.76 40.35 -33.97
CA LEU A 707 3.94 40.49 -33.09
C LEU A 707 4.67 41.85 -33.25
N PRO A 708 4.89 42.38 -34.48
CA PRO A 708 5.48 43.72 -34.63
C PRO A 708 4.62 44.81 -33.98
N THR A 709 3.29 44.71 -34.07
CA THR A 709 2.36 45.66 -33.42
C THR A 709 2.46 45.61 -31.90
N TYR A 710 2.58 44.42 -31.31
CA TYR A 710 2.73 44.27 -29.85
C TYR A 710 4.06 44.88 -29.37
N LEU A 711 5.16 44.63 -30.09
CA LEU A 711 6.47 45.22 -29.80
C LEU A 711 6.48 46.74 -29.97
N GLN A 712 5.82 47.26 -31.01
CA GLN A 712 5.64 48.71 -31.20
C GLN A 712 4.79 49.33 -30.10
N ALA A 713 3.76 48.64 -29.61
CA ALA A 713 2.96 49.10 -28.48
C ALA A 713 3.80 49.23 -27.20
N ASP A 714 4.71 48.29 -26.95
CA ASP A 714 5.68 48.38 -25.85
C ASP A 714 6.65 49.55 -26.02
N LEU A 715 7.12 49.81 -27.24
CA LEU A 715 7.96 50.98 -27.51
C LEU A 715 7.20 52.29 -27.26
N MET A 716 5.94 52.37 -27.67
CA MET A 716 5.05 53.50 -27.38
C MET A 716 4.80 53.65 -25.89
N ARG A 717 4.60 52.54 -25.16
CA ARG A 717 4.46 52.52 -23.69
C ARG A 717 5.68 53.14 -23.03
N ILE A 718 6.89 52.70 -23.37
CA ILE A 718 8.15 53.25 -22.83
C ILE A 718 8.23 54.75 -23.09
N ASN A 719 7.91 55.21 -24.30
CA ASN A 719 7.99 56.63 -24.66
C ASN A 719 6.94 57.48 -23.93
N LYS A 720 5.71 56.99 -23.81
CA LYS A 720 4.62 57.67 -23.08
C LYS A 720 4.86 57.69 -21.57
N ALA A 721 5.46 56.64 -21.01
CA ALA A 721 5.82 56.57 -19.59
C ALA A 721 6.90 57.59 -19.20
N LYS A 722 7.77 58.02 -20.13
CA LYS A 722 8.73 59.12 -19.89
C LYS A 722 8.04 60.45 -19.61
N THR A 723 6.88 60.66 -20.21
CA THR A 723 6.08 61.90 -20.06
C THR A 723 5.06 61.85 -18.93
N ASP A 724 4.39 60.70 -18.71
CA ASP A 724 3.37 60.55 -17.66
C ASP A 724 3.45 59.16 -17.01
N LYS A 725 4.18 59.10 -15.90
CA LYS A 725 4.45 57.87 -15.13
C LYS A 725 3.20 57.37 -14.38
N ASN A 726 2.36 58.28 -13.90
CA ASN A 726 1.19 57.93 -13.09
C ASN A 726 0.09 57.26 -13.92
N ARG A 727 0.01 57.56 -15.22
CA ARG A 727 -0.90 56.87 -16.14
C ARG A 727 -0.48 55.43 -16.37
N ASP A 728 0.81 55.16 -16.53
CA ASP A 728 1.31 53.78 -16.72
C ASP A 728 1.00 52.90 -15.50
N VAL A 729 1.20 53.42 -14.28
CA VAL A 729 0.91 52.68 -13.04
C VAL A 729 -0.56 52.23 -12.97
N ARG A 730 -1.52 53.07 -13.40
CA ARG A 730 -2.94 52.70 -13.39
C ARG A 730 -3.27 51.60 -14.39
N TRP A 731 -2.74 51.69 -15.61
CA TRP A 731 -2.95 50.67 -16.64
C TRP A 731 -2.20 49.38 -16.34
N ALA A 732 -1.04 49.47 -15.70
CA ALA A 732 -0.27 48.31 -15.24
C ALA A 732 -1.09 47.44 -14.27
N TRP A 733 -1.88 48.05 -13.38
CA TRP A 733 -2.76 47.28 -12.49
C TRP A 733 -3.86 46.52 -13.25
N GLN A 734 -4.51 47.15 -14.22
CA GLN A 734 -5.51 46.47 -15.07
C GLN A 734 -4.91 45.37 -15.93
N ALA A 735 -3.70 45.60 -16.45
CA ALA A 735 -2.95 44.63 -17.22
C ALA A 735 -2.54 43.42 -16.38
N ASP A 736 -2.13 43.63 -15.12
CA ASP A 736 -1.79 42.56 -14.19
C ASP A 736 -3.03 41.74 -13.80
N GLU A 737 -4.18 42.38 -13.56
CA GLU A 737 -5.45 41.68 -13.34
C GLU A 737 -5.81 40.77 -14.53
N ALA A 738 -5.76 41.30 -15.75
CA ALA A 738 -6.03 40.53 -16.96
C ALA A 738 -5.04 39.36 -17.14
N LYS A 739 -3.76 39.61 -16.87
CA LYS A 739 -2.69 38.61 -16.93
C LYS A 739 -2.94 37.48 -15.93
N GLN A 740 -3.25 37.80 -14.67
CA GLN A 740 -3.54 36.79 -13.65
C GLN A 740 -4.74 35.89 -14.02
N ILE A 741 -5.76 36.44 -14.67
CA ILE A 741 -6.91 35.66 -15.16
C ILE A 741 -6.48 34.66 -16.24
N VAL A 742 -5.66 35.10 -17.20
CA VAL A 742 -5.15 34.26 -18.28
C VAL A 742 -4.15 33.22 -17.77
N ASP A 743 -3.24 33.60 -16.89
CA ASP A 743 -2.25 32.68 -16.30
C ASP A 743 -2.95 31.57 -15.52
N LYS A 744 -3.98 31.90 -14.73
CA LYS A 744 -4.83 30.90 -14.06
C LYS A 744 -5.53 29.96 -15.05
N ALA A 745 -6.00 30.47 -16.18
CA ALA A 745 -6.62 29.64 -17.21
C ALA A 745 -5.62 28.69 -17.90
N LEU A 746 -4.42 29.18 -18.23
CA LEU A 746 -3.34 28.37 -18.80
C LEU A 746 -2.87 27.29 -17.82
N ASP A 747 -2.72 27.63 -16.53
CA ASP A 747 -2.35 26.66 -15.52
C ASP A 747 -3.46 25.62 -15.28
N LYS A 748 -4.74 26.04 -15.32
CA LYS A 748 -5.88 25.12 -15.27
C LYS A 748 -5.89 24.16 -16.44
N ALA A 749 -5.66 24.64 -17.67
CA ALA A 749 -5.60 23.80 -18.87
C ALA A 749 -4.44 22.79 -18.79
N LYS A 750 -3.22 23.23 -18.41
CA LYS A 750 -2.05 22.37 -18.23
C LYS A 750 -2.25 21.28 -17.17
N GLN A 751 -2.97 21.60 -16.11
CA GLN A 751 -3.27 20.66 -15.04
C GLN A 751 -4.35 19.65 -15.44
N GLU A 752 -5.21 19.96 -16.41
CA GLU A 752 -6.23 19.01 -16.86
C GLU A 752 -5.58 17.79 -17.57
N PRO A 753 -5.99 16.56 -17.25
CA PRO A 753 -5.56 15.36 -17.97
C PRO A 753 -5.97 15.38 -19.45
N ALA A 754 -5.26 14.63 -20.29
CA ALA A 754 -5.58 14.51 -21.72
C ALA A 754 -7.04 14.10 -21.95
N GLY A 755 -7.74 14.75 -22.88
CA GLY A 755 -9.14 14.49 -23.20
C GLY A 755 -9.84 15.71 -23.79
N ALA A 756 -11.12 15.57 -24.13
CA ALA A 756 -11.91 16.63 -24.77
C ALA A 756 -11.94 17.94 -23.96
N LYS A 757 -12.08 17.83 -22.63
CA LYS A 757 -12.08 18.98 -21.72
C LYS A 757 -10.72 19.69 -21.66
N HIS A 758 -9.61 18.95 -21.74
CA HIS A 758 -8.28 19.56 -21.83
C HIS A 758 -8.12 20.30 -23.16
N ASP A 759 -8.56 19.71 -24.27
CA ASP A 759 -8.52 20.36 -25.58
C ASP A 759 -9.33 21.67 -25.58
N GLU A 760 -10.54 21.66 -25.00
CA GLU A 760 -11.39 22.84 -24.88
C GLU A 760 -10.75 23.93 -23.99
N LEU A 761 -10.26 23.54 -22.81
CA LEU A 761 -9.61 24.47 -21.89
C LEU A 761 -8.33 25.06 -22.47
N GLU A 762 -7.51 24.26 -23.15
CA GLU A 762 -6.29 24.71 -23.83
C GLU A 762 -6.65 25.69 -24.96
N ALA A 763 -7.67 25.39 -25.78
CA ALA A 763 -8.13 26.29 -26.83
C ALA A 763 -8.63 27.64 -26.27
N LYS A 764 -9.47 27.62 -25.22
CA LYS A 764 -9.94 28.84 -24.54
C LYS A 764 -8.79 29.63 -23.92
N ALA A 765 -7.85 28.95 -23.24
CA ALA A 765 -6.71 29.59 -22.59
C ALA A 765 -5.74 30.21 -23.60
N GLN A 766 -5.45 29.52 -24.72
CA GLN A 766 -4.64 30.07 -25.81
C GLN A 766 -5.33 31.26 -26.48
N HIS A 767 -6.63 31.21 -26.72
CA HIS A 767 -7.37 32.35 -27.26
C HIS A 767 -7.30 33.56 -26.31
N ALA A 768 -7.53 33.35 -25.01
CA ALA A 768 -7.43 34.41 -24.00
C ALA A 768 -6.01 34.99 -23.87
N ARG A 769 -4.97 34.16 -24.06
CA ARG A 769 -3.56 34.61 -24.09
C ARG A 769 -3.29 35.61 -25.19
N TRP A 770 -3.91 35.48 -26.38
CA TRP A 770 -3.76 36.46 -27.45
C TRP A 770 -4.71 37.65 -27.31
N MET A 771 -5.88 37.47 -26.70
CA MET A 771 -6.71 38.60 -26.28
C MET A 771 -5.99 39.52 -25.27
N LEU A 772 -5.12 38.97 -24.43
CA LEU A 772 -4.29 39.76 -23.51
C LEU A 772 -3.36 40.71 -24.25
N GLU A 773 -2.75 40.27 -25.34
CA GLU A 773 -1.88 41.12 -26.18
C GLU A 773 -2.67 42.25 -26.84
N GLU A 774 -3.87 41.94 -27.33
CA GLU A 774 -4.79 42.97 -27.83
C GLU A 774 -5.19 43.96 -26.74
N PHE A 775 -5.38 43.48 -25.51
CA PHE A 775 -5.70 44.34 -24.38
C PHE A 775 -4.53 45.29 -24.05
N TYR A 776 -3.29 44.83 -24.12
CA TYR A 776 -2.10 45.67 -23.94
C TYR A 776 -2.02 46.78 -24.99
N VAL A 777 -2.29 46.47 -26.26
CA VAL A 777 -2.38 47.49 -27.32
C VAL A 777 -3.47 48.51 -27.00
N SER A 778 -4.66 48.07 -26.54
CA SER A 778 -5.77 48.96 -26.19
C SER A 778 -5.47 49.92 -25.03
N LEU A 779 -4.58 49.52 -24.10
CA LEU A 779 -4.16 50.35 -22.98
C LEU A 779 -3.12 51.38 -23.42
N TRP A 780 -2.01 50.93 -24.02
CA TRP A 780 -0.82 51.78 -24.19
C TRP A 780 -0.66 52.37 -25.59
N ALA A 781 -1.29 51.78 -26.60
CA ALA A 781 -1.09 52.13 -28.01
C ALA A 781 -2.40 52.11 -28.81
N GLN A 782 -3.40 52.85 -28.33
CA GLN A 782 -4.73 52.99 -28.96
C GLN A 782 -4.67 53.39 -30.44
N GLU A 783 -3.64 54.14 -30.83
CA GLU A 783 -3.38 54.59 -32.20
C GLU A 783 -3.08 53.42 -33.18
N LEU A 784 -2.59 52.29 -32.67
CA LEU A 784 -2.28 51.10 -33.50
C LEU A 784 -3.52 50.26 -33.80
N GLY A 785 -4.61 50.44 -33.06
CA GLY A 785 -5.86 49.72 -33.23
C GLY A 785 -5.81 48.24 -32.81
N THR A 786 -6.97 47.73 -32.38
CA THR A 786 -7.21 46.30 -32.12
C THR A 786 -8.19 45.75 -33.16
N PRO A 787 -8.04 44.48 -33.59
CA PRO A 787 -8.91 43.88 -34.60
C PRO A 787 -10.35 43.66 -34.10
N TYR A 788 -10.54 43.62 -32.79
CA TYR A 788 -11.84 43.55 -32.13
C TYR A 788 -11.79 44.32 -30.79
N PRO A 789 -12.94 44.72 -30.22
CA PRO A 789 -12.93 45.39 -28.92
C PRO A 789 -12.61 44.37 -27.81
N VAL A 790 -11.72 44.75 -26.90
CA VAL A 790 -11.16 43.88 -25.86
C VAL A 790 -11.18 44.57 -24.50
N SER A 791 -11.44 43.81 -23.43
CA SER A 791 -11.46 44.28 -22.05
C SER A 791 -11.31 43.10 -21.09
N VAL A 792 -11.01 43.36 -19.82
CA VAL A 792 -10.94 42.33 -18.76
C VAL A 792 -12.22 41.46 -18.74
N GLN A 793 -13.39 42.09 -18.82
CA GLN A 793 -14.69 41.39 -18.84
C GLN A 793 -14.86 40.48 -20.07
N ARG A 794 -14.34 40.89 -21.24
CA ARG A 794 -14.39 40.06 -22.45
C ARG A 794 -13.43 38.88 -22.39
N ILE A 795 -12.24 39.07 -21.81
CA ILE A 795 -11.30 37.97 -21.53
C ILE A 795 -11.95 36.95 -20.58
N GLN A 796 -12.58 37.42 -19.49
CA GLN A 796 -13.32 36.53 -18.58
C GLN A 796 -14.47 35.81 -19.28
N LYS A 797 -15.20 36.50 -20.18
CA LYS A 797 -16.29 35.89 -20.95
C LYS A 797 -15.79 34.81 -21.91
N ALA A 798 -14.63 34.98 -22.53
CA ALA A 798 -14.03 33.99 -23.42
C ALA A 798 -13.54 32.72 -22.68
N LEU A 799 -13.35 32.81 -21.36
CA LEU A 799 -12.92 31.70 -20.50
C LEU A 799 -14.07 30.95 -19.82
N ARG A 800 -15.31 31.47 -19.90
CA ARG A 800 -16.53 30.75 -19.53
C ARG A 800 -16.95 29.91 -20.73
#